data_AF-A0AAD4BGF5-F1
#
_entry.id   AF-A0AAD4BGF5-F1
#
_cell.length_a   1.000
_cell.length_b   1.000
_cell.length_c   1.000
_cell.angle_alpha   90.00
_cell.angle_beta   90.00
_cell.angle_gamma   90.00
#
_symmetry.space_group_name_H-M   'P 1'
#
loop_
_entity.id
_entity.type
_entity.pdbx_description
1 polymer ?
#
loop_
_entity_poly.entity_id
_entity_poly.type
_entity_poly.pdbx_seq_one_letter_code
_entity_poly.pdbx_strand_id
1 'polypeptide(L)'
;MSSLRNHRVIIASLFLPTTAVLGESNPPTPTIHVQDPSPAKPNGSSNPPFRHQPSRSLGGNTPLKSIVEDLKSRATSPGVTTPLTEASSNPFAKFASIASPRSNGTPANGASPSPPSPPSPLITSLDRSINLTPRKFQTTHTDVHHTARLQRKQSRSSSRRPGDGYPVPRGEGYHPWHTAPNSHCNGGLKNAIDSVKERLTQELWVGTLGNSTDGFGQELRDSIDSRMRQLCASIPVWIPDAEFESCYDEFCHQVLWPCLHYAVPDAPKTKLFYESASFKQYMSVNNRFAEVIIANYREGDIIWINDYHLMLLPALLRANPKLANAPIGFFLHVAFPSSEIFRCLSVRESLLRGILAADLVGFQTASYARHFRQTVSRILALEALPKGIQVQGTFASGTGDHKGRFVCVGVFPMGIDVNALQEKRREPDVQYWVQLLRQRYTGMKMIVGRDKLDEVQGVRHKIEAFERFLKKNPEFQGKVVLIQVALQTTQWNELAGGVSDAVARVNAAFSTLTYQPIVFLHTQEVTFSQYLALLTVADAFLVTSLREGMALRTHEFVECQEGRHRPLILSEFTGSYSYSGFRSCIAVNPYDTRGTANAIYQALTMNDEEAHSRWEDLHNHVVTQTAQAFVMSFLTRCLRANTEHTAQTDLAMVPVIDMGRLLPRYKHSSKRLLLLDFEGAIWIRDMSRAGLLAPFEPQKRTLALLKRFADDPRNELWLLSGLPVKGVLDKIAAAVPGVGIVSENGCFIKTRETNKTPATWINMVANMNFTWKGPCVEILNYFTERTPGSFVEEREASIVWRFWTGPTDDCPDRQWARRQAAEAQNHIFDSLGERYGLRIIPGANSFLVLPNNVSRSTAVGAILHPGGPAQSPRSGLALSLSSRGVRGGHEDVDEDDGASGDETRGVFAVSGDEKLLRRLNELDNAETVSTSRKGTDAKWKLDPKDVMSVLSQLAGVA
;
A
#
# COMPACT_ATOMS: atom_id res chain seq x y z
N MET A 1 -20.41 2.93 2.49
CA MET A 1 -19.74 4.25 2.36
C MET A 1 -20.25 5.30 3.35
N SER A 2 -21.42 5.17 3.99
CA SER A 2 -21.88 6.11 5.04
C SER A 2 -21.15 5.99 6.40
N SER A 3 -20.36 4.92 6.62
CA SER A 3 -19.76 4.63 7.93
C SER A 3 -18.59 5.56 8.32
N LEU A 4 -17.77 6.04 7.39
CA LEU A 4 -16.57 6.83 7.72
C LEU A 4 -16.87 8.21 8.35
N ARG A 5 -18.06 8.77 8.10
CA ARG A 5 -18.47 10.09 8.63
C ARG A 5 -18.66 10.10 10.15
N ASN A 6 -18.79 8.92 10.76
CA ASN A 6 -19.02 8.79 12.20
C ASN A 6 -17.72 8.54 12.98
N HIS A 7 -16.60 8.34 12.28
CA HIS A 7 -15.32 8.03 12.89
C HIS A 7 -14.37 9.21 12.74
N ARG A 8 -13.69 9.57 13.82
CA ARG A 8 -12.53 10.46 13.75
C ARG A 8 -11.30 9.65 13.37
N VAL A 9 -10.48 10.19 12.47
CA VAL A 9 -9.25 9.53 12.02
C VAL A 9 -8.04 10.18 12.69
N ILE A 10 -7.31 9.41 13.50
CA ILE A 10 -6.02 9.82 14.06
C ILE A 10 -4.93 9.45 13.05
N ILE A 11 -4.30 10.44 12.44
CA ILE A 11 -3.21 10.25 11.48
C ILE A 11 -1.88 10.43 12.22
N ALA A 12 -1.15 9.33 12.42
CA ALA A 12 0.18 9.35 13.00
C ALA A 12 1.24 9.34 11.90
N SER A 13 2.04 10.40 11.83
CA SER A 13 3.20 10.55 10.96
C SER A 13 4.35 11.18 11.73
N LEU A 14 5.60 10.90 11.34
CA LEU A 14 6.75 11.44 12.09
C LEU A 14 6.66 12.96 12.24
N PHE A 15 6.48 13.69 11.14
CA PHE A 15 6.33 15.14 11.15
C PHE A 15 4.87 15.56 10.98
N LEU A 16 4.47 16.62 11.69
CA LEU A 16 3.17 17.27 11.50
C LEU A 16 3.11 18.06 10.18
N PRO A 17 1.92 18.23 9.55
CA PRO A 17 1.73 19.05 8.35
C PRO A 17 2.04 20.55 8.54
N THR A 18 1.95 21.02 9.77
CA THR A 18 2.24 22.40 10.22
C THR A 18 3.24 22.34 11.36
N THR A 19 4.09 23.37 11.46
CA THR A 19 5.10 23.51 12.51
C THR A 19 5.01 24.88 13.17
N ALA A 20 5.54 25.00 14.38
CA ALA A 20 5.68 26.28 15.07
C ALA A 20 7.02 26.93 14.72
N VAL A 21 7.03 28.22 14.40
CA VAL A 21 8.24 28.99 14.09
C VAL A 21 8.34 30.18 15.04
N LEU A 22 9.50 30.35 15.68
CA LEU A 22 9.79 31.51 16.53
C LEU A 22 10.07 32.75 15.69
N GLY A 23 9.48 33.87 16.08
CA GLY A 23 9.56 35.18 15.43
C GLY A 23 8.22 35.72 14.94
N GLU A 24 8.18 37.02 14.65
CA GLU A 24 7.03 37.68 14.01
C GLU A 24 6.82 37.14 12.59
N SER A 25 5.55 36.99 12.18
CA SER A 25 5.20 36.62 10.81
C SER A 25 5.68 37.72 9.86
N ASN A 26 6.62 37.43 8.96
CA ASN A 26 6.86 38.32 7.84
C ASN A 26 5.57 38.36 6.99
N PRO A 27 5.04 39.54 6.63
CA PRO A 27 3.93 39.60 5.70
C PRO A 27 4.35 38.95 4.37
N PRO A 28 3.45 38.24 3.67
CA PRO A 28 3.72 37.84 2.31
C PRO A 28 4.06 39.09 1.49
N THR A 29 5.03 38.96 0.60
CA THR A 29 5.45 40.00 -0.35
C THR A 29 4.22 40.69 -0.94
N PRO A 30 4.15 42.03 -0.97
CA PRO A 30 2.92 42.72 -1.30
C PRO A 30 2.47 42.35 -2.71
N THR A 31 1.29 41.74 -2.79
CA THR A 31 0.47 41.73 -4.00
C THR A 31 0.34 43.16 -4.48
N ILE A 32 0.91 43.46 -5.64
CA ILE A 32 0.67 44.70 -6.37
C ILE A 32 -0.82 44.72 -6.68
N HIS A 33 -1.61 45.43 -5.89
CA HIS A 33 -2.96 45.80 -6.26
C HIS A 33 -2.86 46.70 -7.49
N VAL A 34 -3.16 46.14 -8.66
CA VAL A 34 -3.54 46.90 -9.83
C VAL A 34 -4.89 47.53 -9.50
N GLN A 35 -4.87 48.81 -9.12
CA GLN A 35 -6.08 49.63 -9.10
C GLN A 35 -6.43 49.98 -10.55
N ASP A 36 -7.58 49.50 -11.02
CA ASP A 36 -8.20 49.99 -12.26
C ASP A 36 -8.52 51.49 -12.14
N PRO A 37 -8.21 52.32 -13.16
CA PRO A 37 -8.53 53.73 -13.14
C PRO A 37 -9.99 53.94 -13.56
N SER A 38 -10.81 54.50 -12.66
CA SER A 38 -12.07 55.14 -13.03
C SER A 38 -11.84 56.62 -13.39
N PRO A 39 -12.63 57.18 -14.35
CA PRO A 39 -12.24 58.37 -15.10
C PRO A 39 -12.48 59.68 -14.34
N ALA A 40 -11.55 60.61 -14.55
CA ALA A 40 -11.56 61.95 -13.97
C ALA A 40 -12.71 62.84 -14.47
N LYS A 41 -13.15 63.75 -13.58
CA LYS A 41 -13.72 65.06 -13.95
C LYS A 41 -13.02 66.18 -13.16
N PRO A 42 -12.94 67.40 -13.73
CA PRO A 42 -11.94 68.39 -13.39
C PRO A 42 -12.49 69.53 -12.51
N ASN A 43 -11.58 70.28 -11.87
CA ASN A 43 -11.63 71.68 -11.41
C ASN A 43 -10.67 71.80 -10.22
N GLY A 44 -9.75 72.76 -10.07
CA GLY A 44 -9.43 73.98 -10.77
C GLY A 44 -8.78 74.94 -9.76
N SER A 45 -7.62 75.53 -10.12
CA SER A 45 -6.94 76.68 -9.47
C SER A 45 -6.44 76.48 -8.02
N SER A 46 -5.34 77.03 -7.50
CA SER A 46 -4.64 78.29 -7.80
C SER A 46 -3.22 78.32 -7.17
N ASN A 47 -2.24 78.69 -8.01
CA ASN A 47 -1.06 79.56 -7.82
C ASN A 47 0.05 79.38 -6.73
N PRO A 48 1.29 79.86 -7.04
CA PRO A 48 2.58 79.59 -6.36
C PRO A 48 3.04 80.82 -5.53
N PRO A 49 4.32 81.08 -5.09
CA PRO A 49 5.56 81.26 -5.91
C PRO A 49 6.96 80.98 -5.24
N PHE A 50 8.04 81.25 -6.01
CA PHE A 50 9.45 81.61 -5.63
C PHE A 50 10.47 80.50 -5.24
N ARG A 51 11.78 80.50 -5.61
CA ARG A 51 12.69 81.38 -6.40
C ARG A 51 14.08 80.69 -6.64
N HIS A 52 14.68 80.96 -7.81
CA HIS A 52 16.10 80.92 -8.29
C HIS A 52 17.25 80.10 -7.60
N GLN A 53 17.85 79.18 -8.39
CA GLN A 53 19.24 79.08 -8.96
C GLN A 53 20.46 79.72 -8.24
N PRO A 54 21.74 79.25 -8.43
CA PRO A 54 22.33 78.88 -9.75
C PRO A 54 23.49 77.83 -9.86
N SER A 55 23.67 77.33 -11.11
CA SER A 55 24.93 77.00 -11.85
C SER A 55 25.88 75.88 -11.34
N ARG A 56 26.65 75.12 -12.13
CA ARG A 56 27.20 75.28 -13.51
C ARG A 56 27.76 73.92 -14.03
N SER A 57 27.56 73.61 -15.32
CA SER A 57 28.48 73.03 -16.35
C SER A 57 29.60 72.03 -15.97
N LEU A 58 30.06 71.03 -16.73
CA LEU A 58 30.16 70.70 -18.18
C LEU A 58 30.90 69.32 -18.27
N GLY A 59 30.72 68.56 -19.35
CA GLY A 59 31.72 67.54 -19.77
C GLY A 59 31.13 66.25 -20.34
N GLY A 60 31.06 66.16 -21.66
CA GLY A 60 30.58 64.98 -22.39
C GLY A 60 31.68 64.06 -22.92
N ASN A 61 31.19 62.96 -23.50
CA ASN A 61 31.71 62.13 -24.58
C ASN A 61 32.72 60.99 -24.33
N THR A 62 32.17 59.78 -24.60
CA THR A 62 32.67 58.68 -25.45
C THR A 62 33.38 57.46 -24.84
N PRO A 63 33.18 56.26 -25.42
CA PRO A 63 33.24 54.96 -24.73
C PRO A 63 34.57 54.23 -24.97
N LEU A 64 34.97 53.34 -24.05
CA LEU A 64 36.18 52.52 -24.20
C LEU A 64 35.90 51.01 -24.23
N LYS A 65 36.75 50.36 -25.02
CA LYS A 65 36.63 49.06 -25.68
C LYS A 65 37.21 47.89 -24.88
N SER A 66 36.60 46.72 -25.12
CA SER A 66 37.12 45.35 -25.30
C SER A 66 38.44 44.90 -24.63
N ILE A 67 38.28 43.89 -23.76
CA ILE A 67 39.27 43.10 -23.00
C ILE A 67 40.17 42.18 -23.87
N VAL A 68 40.09 42.26 -25.20
CA VAL A 68 40.84 41.36 -26.11
C VAL A 68 42.33 41.73 -26.28
N GLU A 69 42.81 42.80 -25.65
CA GLU A 69 44.22 43.25 -25.74
C GLU A 69 45.14 42.83 -24.59
N ASP A 70 44.62 42.24 -23.50
CA ASP A 70 45.44 41.99 -22.28
C ASP A 70 46.07 40.59 -22.16
N LEU A 71 45.90 39.70 -23.14
CA LEU A 71 46.43 38.32 -23.06
C LEU A 71 47.44 37.95 -24.15
N LYS A 72 48.13 38.93 -24.75
CA LYS A 72 49.28 38.73 -25.64
C LYS A 72 50.60 39.25 -25.04
N SER A 73 51.02 38.68 -23.92
CA SER A 73 52.44 38.50 -23.55
C SER A 73 52.43 37.46 -22.42
N ARG A 74 53.13 36.32 -22.47
CA ARG A 74 54.55 36.12 -22.73
C ARG A 74 54.76 34.62 -22.97
N ALA A 75 55.40 34.25 -24.07
CA ALA A 75 55.87 32.89 -24.34
C ALA A 75 57.35 32.77 -23.94
N THR A 76 57.74 31.62 -23.39
CA THR A 76 59.11 31.07 -23.46
C THR A 76 59.04 29.53 -23.37
N SER A 77 59.53 28.87 -24.43
CA SER A 77 59.90 27.45 -24.55
C SER A 77 61.45 27.38 -24.68
N PRO A 78 62.19 26.24 -24.86
CA PRO A 78 61.79 24.82 -25.01
C PRO A 78 62.75 23.78 -24.32
N GLY A 79 62.51 22.47 -24.52
CA GLY A 79 63.48 21.38 -24.33
C GLY A 79 62.89 19.98 -24.53
N VAL A 80 63.30 19.28 -25.60
CA VAL A 80 62.74 18.03 -26.16
C VAL A 80 63.53 16.79 -25.71
N THR A 81 62.87 15.63 -25.47
CA THR A 81 63.33 14.28 -25.88
C THR A 81 62.25 13.20 -25.68
N THR A 82 62.15 12.28 -26.64
CA THR A 82 61.34 11.03 -26.73
C THR A 82 62.28 9.90 -27.22
N PRO A 83 61.91 8.60 -27.27
CA PRO A 83 60.75 7.86 -26.72
C PRO A 83 61.17 6.56 -25.96
N LEU A 84 60.22 5.85 -25.34
CA LEU A 84 60.22 4.37 -25.25
C LEU A 84 58.83 3.82 -24.87
N THR A 85 58.40 2.84 -25.66
CA THR A 85 57.23 1.95 -25.56
C THR A 85 57.27 1.04 -24.33
N GLU A 86 56.12 0.78 -23.68
CA GLU A 86 55.69 -0.58 -23.30
C GLU A 86 54.24 -0.67 -22.81
N ALA A 87 53.74 -1.90 -22.86
CA ALA A 87 52.37 -2.29 -23.14
C ALA A 87 51.43 -2.40 -21.93
N SER A 88 50.15 -2.26 -22.24
CA SER A 88 48.96 -2.58 -21.43
C SER A 88 48.92 -4.06 -20.98
N SER A 89 48.71 -4.31 -19.68
CA SER A 89 48.21 -5.60 -19.20
C SER A 89 47.05 -5.39 -18.22
N ASN A 90 45.93 -6.02 -18.57
CA ASN A 90 44.62 -5.90 -17.95
C ASN A 90 44.45 -7.05 -16.94
N PRO A 91 44.06 -6.82 -15.67
CA PRO A 91 44.11 -7.83 -14.61
C PRO A 91 42.91 -8.79 -14.54
N PHE A 92 42.09 -8.91 -15.59
CA PHE A 92 40.88 -9.75 -15.60
C PHE A 92 40.96 -11.00 -16.48
N ALA A 93 42.10 -11.70 -16.45
CA ALA A 93 42.31 -12.93 -17.21
C ALA A 93 42.52 -14.16 -16.31
N LYS A 94 41.51 -14.54 -15.50
CA LYS A 94 41.34 -15.92 -15.02
C LYS A 94 39.87 -16.15 -14.68
N PHE A 95 39.09 -16.74 -15.59
CA PHE A 95 37.98 -17.68 -15.32
C PHE A 95 37.28 -18.02 -16.65
N ALA A 96 37.68 -19.13 -17.26
CA ALA A 96 36.84 -19.91 -18.17
C ALA A 96 37.49 -21.28 -18.41
N SER A 97 36.83 -22.35 -17.96
CA SER A 97 36.56 -23.53 -18.79
C SER A 97 35.76 -24.55 -17.98
N ILE A 98 34.55 -24.88 -18.42
CA ILE A 98 34.18 -26.21 -18.94
C ILE A 98 32.65 -26.27 -19.06
N ALA A 99 32.18 -26.61 -20.28
CA ALA A 99 30.83 -27.07 -20.56
C ALA A 99 30.90 -28.43 -21.30
N SER A 100 30.28 -29.46 -20.68
CA SER A 100 29.43 -30.55 -21.25
C SER A 100 30.01 -31.58 -22.25
N PRO A 101 29.27 -32.65 -22.67
CA PRO A 101 28.69 -33.80 -21.93
C PRO A 101 29.00 -35.20 -22.59
N ARG A 102 28.76 -36.36 -21.90
CA ARG A 102 28.16 -37.64 -22.42
C ARG A 102 28.38 -38.93 -21.58
N SER A 103 27.24 -39.59 -21.27
CA SER A 103 26.84 -41.03 -21.29
C SER A 103 27.68 -42.23 -20.78
N ASN A 104 26.96 -43.05 -19.97
CA ASN A 104 26.83 -44.52 -19.89
C ASN A 104 27.87 -45.43 -19.18
N GLY A 105 27.37 -46.21 -18.19
CA GLY A 105 27.91 -47.53 -17.79
C GLY A 105 27.76 -47.92 -16.30
N THR A 106 26.74 -48.72 -15.96
CA THR A 106 26.59 -49.54 -14.71
C THR A 106 27.29 -50.91 -14.89
N PRO A 107 27.32 -51.86 -13.90
CA PRO A 107 27.34 -51.81 -12.42
C PRO A 107 28.44 -52.74 -11.77
N ALA A 108 28.71 -52.66 -10.45
CA ALA A 108 28.92 -53.83 -9.54
C ALA A 108 29.36 -53.47 -8.09
N ASN A 109 28.54 -53.91 -7.13
CA ASN A 109 28.75 -54.50 -5.78
C ASN A 109 29.92 -54.11 -4.84
N GLY A 110 29.56 -53.78 -3.58
CA GLY A 110 30.13 -54.46 -2.41
C GLY A 110 30.50 -53.65 -1.14
N ALA A 111 29.66 -53.76 -0.11
CA ALA A 111 29.95 -53.77 1.35
C ALA A 111 30.17 -52.46 2.18
N SER A 112 29.42 -52.43 3.29
CA SER A 112 29.25 -51.57 4.50
C SER A 112 30.49 -51.41 5.43
N PRO A 113 30.41 -50.82 6.67
CA PRO A 113 29.53 -49.77 7.27
C PRO A 113 30.32 -48.60 7.94
N SER A 114 29.58 -47.59 8.44
CA SER A 114 30.03 -46.39 9.20
C SER A 114 30.42 -46.63 10.68
N PRO A 115 31.20 -45.70 11.29
CA PRO A 115 31.05 -45.35 12.71
C PRO A 115 31.07 -43.81 13.03
N PRO A 116 30.76 -43.40 14.28
CA PRO A 116 30.09 -42.13 14.60
C PRO A 116 30.94 -41.05 15.32
N SER A 117 30.34 -39.86 15.47
CA SER A 117 30.85 -38.63 16.12
C SER A 117 30.86 -38.68 17.67
N PRO A 118 31.77 -37.93 18.35
CA PRO A 118 31.69 -37.71 19.80
C PRO A 118 31.25 -36.29 20.23
N PRO A 119 30.87 -36.08 21.53
CA PRO A 119 29.96 -35.04 22.00
C PRO A 119 30.62 -33.90 22.82
N SER A 120 29.82 -32.86 23.10
CA SER A 120 30.10 -31.71 23.98
C SER A 120 30.07 -32.04 25.48
N PRO A 121 30.67 -31.21 26.37
CA PRO A 121 30.33 -31.20 27.79
C PRO A 121 29.69 -29.88 28.26
N LEU A 122 28.78 -30.03 29.23
CA LEU A 122 28.28 -29.04 30.19
C LEU A 122 29.20 -29.00 31.43
N ILE A 123 29.26 -27.88 32.17
CA ILE A 123 29.22 -27.80 33.65
C ILE A 123 29.16 -26.33 34.14
N THR A 124 28.60 -26.23 35.34
CA THR A 124 28.03 -25.18 36.20
C THR A 124 28.98 -24.18 36.92
N SER A 125 28.41 -23.01 37.25
CA SER A 125 28.60 -22.04 38.36
C SER A 125 29.90 -21.97 39.19
N LEU A 126 30.46 -20.75 39.35
CA LEU A 126 30.99 -20.22 40.63
C LEU A 126 31.27 -18.70 40.60
N ASP A 127 30.94 -18.06 41.73
CA ASP A 127 31.23 -16.67 42.12
C ASP A 127 32.74 -16.33 42.17
N ARG A 128 33.11 -15.10 41.76
CA ARG A 128 33.93 -14.17 42.58
C ARG A 128 34.19 -12.84 41.88
N SER A 129 33.99 -11.77 42.65
CA SER A 129 34.52 -10.42 42.46
C SER A 129 36.04 -10.39 42.38
N ILE A 130 36.60 -9.47 41.60
CA ILE A 130 37.84 -8.70 41.87
C ILE A 130 37.89 -7.48 40.93
N ASN A 131 38.13 -6.32 41.54
CA ASN A 131 38.43 -5.02 40.93
C ASN A 131 39.74 -5.02 40.12
N LEU A 132 39.75 -4.38 38.94
CA LEU A 132 40.96 -3.77 38.38
C LEU A 132 40.63 -2.46 37.65
N THR A 133 41.38 -1.43 38.01
CA THR A 133 41.38 -0.04 37.55
C THR A 133 41.89 0.12 36.09
N PRO A 134 41.58 1.24 35.40
CA PRO A 134 41.80 1.36 33.97
C PRO A 134 43.23 1.84 33.63
N ARG A 135 43.90 1.13 32.73
CA ARG A 135 45.12 1.61 32.05
C ARG A 135 44.72 2.56 30.92
N LYS A 136 45.24 3.79 30.99
CA LYS A 136 45.24 4.77 29.90
C LYS A 136 46.07 4.26 28.73
N PHE A 137 45.49 4.24 27.53
CA PHE A 137 46.25 4.29 26.28
C PHE A 137 45.99 5.62 25.60
N GLN A 138 47.10 6.27 25.28
CA GLN A 138 47.20 7.57 24.63
C GLN A 138 47.27 7.31 23.12
N THR A 139 46.27 7.78 22.37
CA THR A 139 46.30 7.80 20.91
C THR A 139 46.22 9.24 20.43
N THR A 140 47.32 9.69 19.85
CA THR A 140 47.50 10.93 19.10
C THR A 140 46.70 10.88 17.80
N HIS A 141 45.59 11.59 17.72
CA HIS A 141 45.09 12.10 16.44
C HIS A 141 44.52 13.52 16.66
N THR A 142 44.99 14.42 15.81
CA THR A 142 44.66 15.83 15.71
C THR A 142 43.16 16.07 15.57
N ASP A 143 42.59 16.87 16.47
CA ASP A 143 41.25 17.43 16.39
C ASP A 143 41.06 18.19 15.08
N VAL A 144 40.31 17.60 14.15
CA VAL A 144 39.66 18.35 13.08
C VAL A 144 38.31 18.76 13.64
N HIS A 145 38.18 20.04 13.98
CA HIS A 145 36.92 20.63 14.43
C HIS A 145 35.76 20.24 13.50
N HIS A 146 34.83 19.45 14.03
CA HIS A 146 33.54 19.16 13.42
C HIS A 146 32.75 20.47 13.31
N THR A 147 32.65 21.01 12.10
CA THR A 147 31.71 22.09 11.78
C THR A 147 30.31 21.52 11.52
N ALA A 148 29.31 22.30 11.95
CA ALA A 148 27.89 21.98 12.14
C ALA A 148 27.21 20.96 11.20
N ARG A 149 26.67 19.90 11.82
CA ARG A 149 25.63 19.00 11.30
C ARG A 149 24.30 19.74 11.11
N LEU A 150 23.41 19.20 10.27
CA LEU A 150 22.04 19.67 10.10
C LEU A 150 21.27 19.55 11.42
N GLN A 151 21.40 20.56 12.29
CA GLN A 151 20.43 20.79 13.36
C GLN A 151 19.07 21.11 12.72
N ARG A 152 17.98 20.67 13.35
CA ARG A 152 16.67 21.32 13.22
C ARG A 152 16.89 22.83 13.39
N LYS A 153 16.95 23.58 12.28
CA LYS A 153 17.54 24.93 12.27
C LYS A 153 16.76 25.88 13.18
N GLN A 154 17.49 26.70 13.95
CA GLN A 154 16.99 27.98 14.43
C GLN A 154 16.66 28.86 13.21
N SER A 155 15.52 29.54 13.23
CA SER A 155 15.15 30.53 12.22
C SER A 155 16.23 31.60 12.12
N ARG A 156 17.05 31.54 11.06
CA ARG A 156 17.97 32.63 10.70
C ARG A 156 17.37 33.40 9.54
N SER A 157 16.77 34.55 9.85
CA SER A 157 16.48 35.59 8.85
C SER A 157 17.79 36.19 8.37
N SER A 158 17.93 36.35 7.05
CA SER A 158 19.11 36.96 6.44
C SER A 158 19.08 38.49 6.56
N SER A 159 20.25 39.05 6.85
CA SER A 159 20.69 40.45 6.74
C SER A 159 20.08 41.48 7.71
N ARG A 160 20.89 41.91 8.69
CA ARG A 160 20.84 43.27 9.25
C ARG A 160 22.25 43.88 9.21
N ARG A 161 22.34 45.10 8.69
CA ARG A 161 23.49 46.00 8.89
C ARG A 161 23.53 46.46 10.35
N PRO A 162 24.71 46.75 10.93
CA PRO A 162 24.80 47.29 12.28
C PRO A 162 24.39 48.77 12.26
N GLY A 163 23.39 49.13 13.06
CA GLY A 163 22.94 50.51 13.24
C GLY A 163 22.24 50.68 14.59
N ASP A 164 22.89 51.47 15.43
CA ASP A 164 22.55 52.13 16.69
C ASP A 164 21.39 51.64 17.58
N GLY A 165 21.74 51.50 18.87
CA GLY A 165 20.92 50.92 19.91
C GLY A 165 19.90 51.85 20.55
N TYR A 166 18.88 51.20 21.13
CA TYR A 166 18.14 51.63 22.30
C TYR A 166 17.84 50.38 23.15
N PRO A 167 18.01 50.43 24.49
CA PRO A 167 17.70 49.30 25.35
C PRO A 167 16.18 49.22 25.55
N VAL A 168 15.56 48.17 25.01
CA VAL A 168 14.16 47.83 25.31
C VAL A 168 14.14 47.06 26.65
N PRO A 169 13.20 47.35 27.59
CA PRO A 169 13.19 46.71 28.89
C PRO A 169 12.90 45.21 28.78
N ARG A 170 13.57 44.39 29.60
CA ARG A 170 13.25 42.98 29.80
C ARG A 170 11.86 42.87 30.46
N GLY A 171 10.84 42.68 29.63
CA GLY A 171 9.55 42.13 30.03
C GLY A 171 9.57 40.61 29.90
N GLU A 172 9.01 39.93 30.89
CA GLU A 172 8.90 38.48 31.00
C GLU A 172 8.10 37.85 29.83
N GLY A 173 8.57 36.70 29.34
CA GLY A 173 7.72 35.58 28.93
C GLY A 173 7.12 35.49 27.52
N TYR A 174 7.03 36.55 26.70
CA TYR A 174 6.37 36.41 25.38
C TYR A 174 7.36 36.16 24.25
N HIS A 175 7.53 34.90 23.84
CA HIS A 175 8.19 34.57 22.57
C HIS A 175 7.14 34.65 21.44
N PRO A 176 7.13 35.70 20.60
CA PRO A 176 6.22 35.74 19.46
C PRO A 176 6.51 34.55 18.55
N TRP A 177 5.49 33.76 18.25
CA TRP A 177 5.59 32.59 17.37
C TRP A 177 4.34 32.47 16.49
N HIS A 178 4.50 31.85 15.33
CA HIS A 178 3.43 31.61 14.38
C HIS A 178 3.50 30.19 13.79
N THR A 179 2.40 29.74 13.20
CA THR A 179 2.33 28.45 12.50
C THR A 179 2.76 28.62 11.05
N ALA A 180 3.51 27.64 10.52
CA ALA A 180 3.92 27.59 9.13
C ALA A 180 3.76 26.16 8.57
N PRO A 181 3.63 25.97 7.25
CA PRO A 181 3.73 24.66 6.63
C PRO A 181 5.06 23.98 6.99
N ASN A 182 5.01 22.69 7.30
CA ASN A 182 6.23 21.93 7.61
C ASN A 182 6.82 21.34 6.32
N SER A 183 8.03 21.77 5.95
CA SER A 183 8.76 21.30 4.77
C SER A 183 9.14 19.81 4.83
N HIS A 184 9.28 19.26 6.04
CA HIS A 184 9.62 17.85 6.28
C HIS A 184 8.40 16.92 6.30
N CYS A 185 7.18 17.46 6.20
CA CYS A 185 5.99 16.62 6.18
C CYS A 185 5.91 15.78 4.89
N ASN A 186 5.22 14.63 4.97
CA ASN A 186 4.87 13.89 3.77
C ASN A 186 3.78 14.67 3.01
N GLY A 187 4.21 15.52 2.08
CA GLY A 187 3.32 16.37 1.30
C GLY A 187 2.30 15.57 0.47
N GLY A 188 2.68 14.40 -0.05
CA GLY A 188 1.75 13.50 -0.72
C GLY A 188 0.62 13.06 0.21
N LEU A 189 0.95 12.62 1.43
CA LEU A 189 -0.04 12.15 2.41
C LEU A 189 -0.94 13.28 2.87
N LYS A 190 -0.37 14.46 3.13
CA LYS A 190 -1.12 15.67 3.46
C LYS A 190 -2.12 16.01 2.35
N ASN A 191 -1.67 16.08 1.11
CA ASN A 191 -2.53 16.38 -0.04
C ASN A 191 -3.62 15.32 -0.22
N ALA A 192 -3.31 14.04 0.02
CA ALA A 192 -4.30 12.98 -0.08
C ALA A 192 -5.41 13.11 0.98
N ILE A 193 -5.05 13.47 2.21
CA ILE A 193 -6.02 13.69 3.28
C ILE A 193 -6.82 14.97 3.02
N ASP A 194 -6.16 16.05 2.60
CA ASP A 194 -6.80 17.30 2.21
C ASP A 194 -7.86 17.07 1.11
N SER A 195 -7.57 16.18 0.16
CA SER A 195 -8.47 15.84 -0.96
C SER A 195 -9.79 15.18 -0.55
N VAL A 196 -9.89 14.68 0.68
CA VAL A 196 -11.10 14.03 1.24
C VAL A 196 -11.66 14.75 2.47
N LYS A 197 -11.24 15.99 2.74
CA LYS A 197 -11.71 16.79 3.89
C LYS A 197 -13.23 16.90 3.98
N GLU A 198 -13.94 16.99 2.86
CA GLU A 198 -15.41 17.03 2.85
C GLU A 198 -16.06 15.70 3.28
N ARG A 199 -15.31 14.60 3.19
CA ARG A 199 -15.77 13.24 3.54
C ARG A 199 -15.33 12.81 4.92
N LEU A 200 -14.19 13.31 5.41
CA LEU A 200 -13.68 13.09 6.76
C LEU A 200 -14.18 14.22 7.68
N THR A 201 -15.18 13.92 8.50
CA THR A 201 -15.79 14.92 9.40
C THR A 201 -14.86 15.34 10.55
N GLN A 202 -13.96 14.45 10.98
CA GLN A 202 -13.00 14.72 12.04
C GLN A 202 -11.66 14.03 11.75
N GLU A 203 -10.59 14.81 11.75
CA GLU A 203 -9.20 14.33 11.64
C GLU A 203 -8.37 14.85 12.81
N LEU A 204 -7.32 14.12 13.17
CA LEU A 204 -6.38 14.52 14.20
C LEU A 204 -4.98 14.05 13.83
N TRP A 205 -4.07 14.98 13.55
CA TRP A 205 -2.68 14.67 13.26
C TRP A 205 -1.87 14.54 14.55
N VAL A 206 -1.02 13.52 14.63
CA VAL A 206 -0.08 13.31 15.73
C VAL A 206 1.32 13.15 15.14
N GLY A 207 2.25 14.01 15.56
CA GLY A 207 3.60 14.07 15.01
C GLY A 207 4.49 15.07 15.74
N THR A 208 5.77 15.10 15.42
CA THR A 208 6.71 16.09 15.94
C THR A 208 6.79 17.34 15.06
N LEU A 209 7.31 18.43 15.62
CA LEU A 209 7.58 19.67 14.91
C LEU A 209 8.83 19.53 14.03
N GLY A 210 8.96 20.41 13.04
CA GLY A 210 10.10 20.40 12.11
C GLY A 210 11.37 21.07 12.67
N ASN A 211 11.28 21.74 13.81
CA ASN A 211 12.35 22.54 14.41
C ASN A 211 12.77 22.03 15.80
N SER A 212 13.92 22.51 16.29
CA SER A 212 14.50 22.12 17.57
C SER A 212 13.60 22.61 18.70
N THR A 213 13.26 21.70 19.61
CA THR A 213 12.26 21.94 20.67
C THR A 213 12.85 21.99 22.08
N ASP A 214 14.14 21.66 22.25
CA ASP A 214 14.77 21.65 23.58
C ASP A 214 14.84 23.04 24.21
N GLY A 215 14.91 24.09 23.38
CA GLY A 215 14.88 25.48 23.83
C GLY A 215 13.48 26.01 24.21
N PHE A 216 12.41 25.23 24.05
CA PHE A 216 11.05 25.69 24.32
C PHE A 216 10.67 25.45 25.78
N GLY A 217 10.44 26.53 26.53
CA GLY A 217 9.90 26.47 27.89
C GLY A 217 8.46 25.92 27.93
N GLN A 218 8.00 25.48 29.11
CA GLN A 218 6.71 24.80 29.25
C GLN A 218 5.52 25.69 28.82
N GLU A 219 5.51 26.97 29.17
CA GLU A 219 4.46 27.91 28.76
C GLU A 219 4.31 28.01 27.23
N LEU A 220 5.44 28.02 26.52
CA LEU A 220 5.45 28.04 25.06
C LEU A 220 4.94 26.70 24.49
N ARG A 221 5.33 25.57 25.09
CA ARG A 221 4.83 24.24 24.69
C ARG A 221 3.32 24.14 24.87
N ASP A 222 2.79 24.59 26.00
CA ASP A 222 1.35 24.60 26.29
C ASP A 222 0.60 25.52 25.32
N SER A 223 1.18 26.68 24.99
CA SER A 223 0.66 27.59 23.97
C SER A 223 0.60 26.94 22.59
N ILE A 224 1.68 26.25 22.19
CA ILE A 224 1.77 25.53 20.92
C ILE A 224 0.75 24.39 20.88
N ASP A 225 0.66 23.57 21.92
CA ASP A 225 -0.27 22.44 22.00
C ASP A 225 -1.73 22.89 21.87
N SER A 226 -2.10 23.96 22.59
CA SER A 226 -3.45 24.54 22.52
C SER A 226 -3.76 25.08 21.12
N ARG A 227 -2.87 25.89 20.55
CA ARG A 227 -3.10 26.55 19.26
C ARG A 227 -3.05 25.57 18.09
N MET A 228 -2.14 24.60 18.10
CA MET A 228 -2.05 23.55 17.08
C MET A 228 -3.27 22.63 17.09
N ARG A 229 -3.80 22.32 18.28
CA ARG A 229 -5.03 21.53 18.41
C ARG A 229 -6.24 22.29 17.85
N GLN A 230 -6.38 23.57 18.20
CA GLN A 230 -7.54 24.38 17.81
C GLN A 230 -7.54 24.78 16.33
N LEU A 231 -6.38 25.17 15.79
CA LEU A 231 -6.28 25.75 14.44
C LEU A 231 -5.84 24.75 13.37
N CYS A 232 -5.13 23.69 13.75
CA CYS A 232 -4.50 22.76 12.81
C CYS A 232 -4.94 21.31 12.99
N ALA A 233 -5.87 21.03 13.92
CA ALA A 233 -6.26 19.67 14.29
C ALA A 233 -5.03 18.76 14.52
N SER A 234 -3.99 19.28 15.16
CA SER A 234 -2.68 18.65 15.30
C SER A 234 -2.25 18.61 16.76
N ILE A 235 -1.59 17.52 17.16
CA ILE A 235 -0.99 17.33 18.48
C ILE A 235 0.50 17.09 18.32
N PRO A 236 1.34 18.03 18.81
CA PRO A 236 2.78 17.83 18.89
C PRO A 236 3.17 16.67 19.82
N VAL A 237 4.11 15.85 19.36
CA VAL A 237 4.85 14.90 20.18
C VAL A 237 6.19 15.55 20.53
N TRP A 238 6.36 15.88 21.81
CA TRP A 238 7.57 16.48 22.35
C TRP A 238 8.64 15.42 22.56
N ILE A 239 9.76 15.55 21.84
CA ILE A 239 10.87 14.60 21.84
C ILE A 239 12.15 15.42 22.05
N PRO A 240 13.03 15.04 23.01
CA PRO A 240 14.35 15.67 23.14
C PRO A 240 15.13 15.63 21.83
N ASP A 241 15.79 16.72 21.45
CA ASP A 241 16.40 16.83 20.12
C ASP A 241 17.51 15.79 19.90
N ALA A 242 18.28 15.44 20.95
CA ALA A 242 19.29 14.38 20.90
C ALA A 242 18.68 12.96 20.72
N GLU A 243 17.52 12.71 21.33
CA GLU A 243 16.76 11.45 21.16
C GLU A 243 16.22 11.36 19.73
N PHE A 244 15.73 12.48 19.20
CA PHE A 244 15.24 12.57 17.83
C PHE A 244 16.35 12.37 16.80
N GLU A 245 17.53 12.99 16.95
CA GLU A 245 18.68 12.84 16.05
C GLU A 245 19.10 11.37 15.95
N SER A 246 19.25 10.66 17.09
CA SER A 246 19.64 9.24 17.08
C SER A 246 18.55 8.33 16.48
N CYS A 247 17.27 8.64 16.69
CA CYS A 247 16.17 7.90 16.07
C CYS A 247 16.10 8.14 14.55
N TYR A 248 16.07 9.40 14.12
CA TYR A 248 15.78 9.79 12.75
C TYR A 248 17.02 9.73 11.85
N ASP A 249 18.10 10.40 12.24
CA ASP A 249 19.29 10.53 11.38
C ASP A 249 20.21 9.30 11.45
N GLU A 250 20.28 8.62 12.60
CA GLU A 250 21.08 7.41 12.72
C GLU A 250 20.27 6.15 12.37
N PHE A 251 19.20 5.84 13.10
CA PHE A 251 18.47 4.59 12.86
C PHE A 251 17.62 4.63 11.57
N CYS A 252 16.75 5.62 11.41
CA CYS A 252 15.84 5.67 10.27
C CYS A 252 16.59 5.88 8.95
N HIS A 253 17.50 6.86 8.87
CA HIS A 253 18.21 7.19 7.62
C HIS A 253 19.44 6.33 7.32
N GLN A 254 20.18 5.82 8.32
CA GLN A 254 21.39 5.02 8.04
C GLN A 254 21.16 3.51 8.11
N VAL A 255 20.08 3.05 8.77
CA VAL A 255 19.78 1.61 8.89
C VAL A 255 18.54 1.22 8.10
N LEU A 256 17.38 1.82 8.39
CA LEU A 256 16.12 1.43 7.73
C LEU A 256 16.07 1.87 6.26
N TRP A 257 16.38 3.14 5.97
CA TRP A 257 16.28 3.69 4.61
C TRP A 257 17.13 2.90 3.59
N PRO A 258 18.42 2.61 3.81
CA PRO A 258 19.22 1.86 2.85
C PRO A 258 18.76 0.41 2.73
N CYS A 259 18.35 -0.22 3.84
CA CYS A 259 17.83 -1.59 3.83
C CYS A 259 16.54 -1.70 3.01
N LEU A 260 15.59 -0.78 3.23
CA LEU A 260 14.30 -0.78 2.53
C LEU A 260 14.45 -0.52 1.02
N HIS A 261 15.53 0.12 0.61
CA HIS A 261 15.82 0.51 -0.77
C HIS A 261 16.92 -0.31 -1.47
N TYR A 262 17.36 -1.44 -0.90
CA TYR A 262 18.42 -2.31 -1.46
C TYR A 262 19.80 -1.65 -1.59
N ALA A 263 20.04 -0.57 -0.85
CA ALA A 263 21.33 0.11 -0.78
C ALA A 263 22.11 -0.32 0.48
N VAL A 264 22.07 -1.60 0.86
CA VAL A 264 22.82 -2.09 2.03
C VAL A 264 24.32 -1.98 1.68
N PRO A 265 25.12 -1.21 2.45
CA PRO A 265 26.52 -1.04 2.12
C PRO A 265 27.30 -2.36 2.21
N ASP A 266 28.16 -2.65 1.22
CA ASP A 266 29.01 -3.86 1.16
C ASP A 266 29.93 -4.01 2.40
N ALA A 267 30.28 -2.89 3.02
CA ALA A 267 30.94 -2.81 4.32
C ALA A 267 30.38 -1.58 5.05
N PRO A 268 29.39 -1.71 5.96
CA PRO A 268 28.90 -0.56 6.71
C PRO A 268 30.07 0.02 7.50
N LYS A 269 30.48 1.24 7.14
CA LYS A 269 31.56 1.99 7.79
C LYS A 269 31.26 2.29 9.27
N THR A 270 30.03 2.05 9.70
CA THR A 270 29.52 2.32 11.05
C THR A 270 29.02 1.03 11.69
N LYS A 271 29.28 0.87 13.00
CA LYS A 271 28.73 -0.22 13.82
C LYS A 271 27.21 -0.15 13.98
N LEU A 272 26.57 0.94 13.53
CA LEU A 272 25.15 1.25 13.67
C LEU A 272 24.21 0.21 13.03
N PHE A 273 24.66 -0.50 11.99
CA PHE A 273 23.87 -1.58 11.40
C PHE A 273 23.73 -2.80 12.34
N TYR A 274 24.62 -2.91 13.33
CA TYR A 274 24.76 -4.06 14.22
C TYR A 274 24.55 -3.70 15.71
N GLU A 275 24.75 -2.45 16.11
CA GLU A 275 24.63 -1.98 17.48
C GLU A 275 23.21 -1.52 17.85
N SER A 276 22.77 -1.92 19.04
CA SER A 276 21.40 -1.76 19.55
C SER A 276 21.08 -0.38 20.14
N ALA A 277 22.03 0.55 20.19
CA ALA A 277 21.87 1.82 20.90
C ALA A 277 20.85 2.75 20.23
N SER A 278 20.95 2.95 18.91
CA SER A 278 20.01 3.80 18.15
C SER A 278 18.61 3.18 18.07
N PHE A 279 18.50 1.85 18.08
CA PHE A 279 17.21 1.15 18.16
C PHE A 279 16.47 1.42 19.48
N LYS A 280 17.19 1.60 20.61
CA LYS A 280 16.55 2.00 21.89
C LYS A 280 15.90 3.38 21.76
N GLN A 281 16.55 4.32 21.08
CA GLN A 281 15.97 5.65 20.84
C GLN A 281 14.80 5.58 19.87
N TYR A 282 14.88 4.73 18.84
CA TYR A 282 13.75 4.45 17.96
C TYR A 282 12.53 3.91 18.72
N MET A 283 12.74 2.97 19.65
CA MET A 283 11.68 2.46 20.53
C MET A 283 11.15 3.55 21.47
N SER A 284 12.01 4.37 22.06
CA SER A 284 11.63 5.49 22.93
C SER A 284 10.73 6.50 22.20
N VAL A 285 11.11 6.90 20.98
CA VAL A 285 10.28 7.77 20.14
C VAL A 285 8.93 7.13 19.83
N ASN A 286 8.89 5.85 19.45
CA ASN A 286 7.63 5.13 19.21
C ASN A 286 6.75 5.06 20.47
N ASN A 287 7.34 4.89 21.66
CA ASN A 287 6.62 4.93 22.95
C ASN A 287 5.98 6.29 23.21
N ARG A 288 6.70 7.40 22.99
CA ARG A 288 6.14 8.76 23.15
C ARG A 288 4.95 9.00 22.23
N PHE A 289 5.03 8.54 20.98
CA PHE A 289 3.88 8.56 20.06
C PHE A 289 2.71 7.75 20.59
N ALA A 290 2.97 6.55 21.12
CA ALA A 290 1.93 5.71 21.71
C ALA A 290 1.24 6.39 22.89
N GLU A 291 2.01 6.99 23.81
CA GLU A 291 1.48 7.73 24.97
C GLU A 291 0.55 8.87 24.56
N VAL A 292 0.98 9.70 23.59
CA VAL A 292 0.18 10.82 23.09
C VAL A 292 -1.10 10.35 22.42
N ILE A 293 -1.05 9.28 21.60
CA ILE A 293 -2.24 8.72 20.95
C ILE A 293 -3.19 8.13 21.99
N ILE A 294 -2.69 7.33 22.94
CA ILE A 294 -3.49 6.71 24.00
C ILE A 294 -4.20 7.77 24.86
N ALA A 295 -3.52 8.87 25.19
CA ALA A 295 -4.09 9.97 25.97
C ALA A 295 -5.23 10.71 25.23
N ASN A 296 -5.23 10.67 23.90
CA ASN A 296 -6.16 11.43 23.07
C ASN A 296 -7.19 10.58 22.32
N TYR A 297 -7.06 9.25 22.38
CA TYR A 297 -7.95 8.28 21.76
C TYR A 297 -9.35 8.35 22.39
N ARG A 298 -10.36 8.30 21.52
CA ARG A 298 -11.77 8.14 21.86
C ARG A 298 -12.27 6.85 21.24
N GLU A 299 -13.21 6.20 21.92
CA GLU A 299 -13.81 4.98 21.39
C GLU A 299 -14.42 5.22 20.00
N GLY A 300 -14.10 4.33 19.06
CA GLY A 300 -14.51 4.47 17.67
C GLY A 300 -13.54 5.25 16.77
N ASP A 301 -12.45 5.83 17.29
CA ASP A 301 -11.43 6.43 16.42
C ASP A 301 -10.74 5.38 15.53
N ILE A 302 -10.39 5.76 14.31
CA ILE A 302 -9.52 4.97 13.43
C ILE A 302 -8.10 5.50 13.56
N ILE A 303 -7.15 4.64 13.89
CA ILE A 303 -5.74 5.01 14.01
C ILE A 303 -5.02 4.62 12.72
N TRP A 304 -4.49 5.61 12.00
CA TRP A 304 -3.75 5.43 10.77
C TRP A 304 -2.28 5.83 10.94
N ILE A 305 -1.42 4.81 11.00
CA ILE A 305 0.02 4.95 11.21
C ILE A 305 0.73 4.93 9.86
N ASN A 306 1.64 5.89 9.66
CA ASN A 306 2.29 6.09 8.38
C ASN A 306 3.82 5.96 8.49
N ASP A 307 4.35 5.13 7.60
CA ASP A 307 5.75 5.00 7.20
C ASP A 307 6.71 4.30 8.19
N TYR A 308 7.93 4.06 7.72
CA TYR A 308 8.96 3.26 8.41
C TYR A 308 9.43 3.84 9.76
N HIS A 309 9.17 5.10 10.02
CA HIS A 309 9.51 5.75 11.31
C HIS A 309 8.71 5.18 12.49
N LEU A 310 7.52 4.63 12.23
CA LEU A 310 6.56 4.23 13.26
C LEU A 310 6.17 2.74 13.18
N MET A 311 7.10 1.87 12.79
CA MET A 311 6.83 0.44 12.59
C MET A 311 6.49 -0.30 13.90
N LEU A 312 6.94 0.20 15.06
CA LEU A 312 6.65 -0.42 16.38
C LEU A 312 5.34 0.07 16.99
N LEU A 313 4.88 1.25 16.58
CA LEU A 313 3.71 1.91 17.13
C LEU A 313 2.44 1.04 17.19
N PRO A 314 2.08 0.22 16.18
CA PRO A 314 0.85 -0.58 16.25
C PRO A 314 0.85 -1.55 17.44
N ALA A 315 1.99 -2.17 17.76
CA ALA A 315 2.10 -3.09 18.90
C ALA A 315 2.02 -2.37 20.24
N LEU A 316 2.65 -1.20 20.35
CA LEU A 316 2.61 -0.37 21.56
C LEU A 316 1.19 0.11 21.87
N LEU A 317 0.43 0.49 20.85
CA LEU A 317 -0.97 0.87 21.01
C LEU A 317 -1.83 -0.33 21.43
N ARG A 318 -1.63 -1.48 20.79
CA ARG A 318 -2.41 -2.70 21.07
C ARG A 318 -2.15 -3.27 22.47
N ALA A 319 -0.97 -3.02 23.05
CA ALA A 319 -0.66 -3.40 24.42
C ALA A 319 -1.49 -2.64 25.46
N ASN A 320 -2.10 -1.49 25.10
CA ASN A 320 -2.99 -0.77 25.99
C ASN A 320 -4.43 -1.32 25.90
N PRO A 321 -5.07 -1.71 27.02
CA PRO A 321 -6.43 -2.25 27.01
C PRO A 321 -7.47 -1.34 26.36
N LYS A 322 -7.32 -0.01 26.44
CA LYS A 322 -8.25 0.96 25.80
C LYS A 322 -8.29 0.83 24.27
N LEU A 323 -7.21 0.34 23.66
CA LEU A 323 -7.04 0.27 22.21
C LEU A 323 -7.00 -1.18 21.70
N ALA A 324 -7.28 -2.18 22.56
CA ALA A 324 -7.25 -3.59 22.20
C ALA A 324 -8.10 -3.88 20.95
N ASN A 325 -9.30 -3.29 20.88
CA ASN A 325 -10.25 -3.45 19.77
C ASN A 325 -10.26 -2.27 18.78
N ALA A 326 -9.37 -1.27 18.93
CA ALA A 326 -9.35 -0.10 18.05
C ALA A 326 -9.01 -0.50 16.60
N PRO A 327 -9.63 0.11 15.57
CA PRO A 327 -9.19 -0.03 14.19
C PRO A 327 -7.81 0.63 13.99
N ILE A 328 -6.78 -0.18 13.73
CA ILE A 328 -5.40 0.29 13.49
C ILE A 328 -4.96 -0.12 12.09
N GLY A 329 -4.67 0.86 11.24
CA GLY A 329 -4.05 0.65 9.93
C GLY A 329 -2.61 1.13 9.91
N PHE A 330 -1.71 0.35 9.32
CA PHE A 330 -0.33 0.74 9.03
C PHE A 330 -0.12 0.82 7.52
N PHE A 331 0.41 1.93 7.01
CA PHE A 331 0.74 2.09 5.60
C PHE A 331 2.23 2.44 5.40
N LEU A 332 2.92 1.66 4.57
CA LEU A 332 4.32 1.91 4.23
C LEU A 332 4.43 2.66 2.89
N HIS A 333 4.93 3.90 2.94
CA HIS A 333 5.03 4.77 1.76
C HIS A 333 6.26 4.45 0.91
N VAL A 334 7.35 4.03 1.55
CA VAL A 334 8.61 3.63 0.90
C VAL A 334 8.53 2.21 0.32
N ALA A 335 9.60 1.78 -0.36
CA ALA A 335 9.71 0.41 -0.86
C ALA A 335 9.79 -0.62 0.29
N PHE A 336 9.45 -1.89 0.00
CA PHE A 336 9.69 -3.00 0.93
C PHE A 336 10.64 -4.05 0.32
N PRO A 337 11.71 -4.42 1.03
CA PRO A 337 12.76 -5.26 0.51
C PRO A 337 12.39 -6.75 0.54
N SER A 338 13.08 -7.57 -0.26
CA SER A 338 13.02 -9.02 -0.18
C SER A 338 13.48 -9.51 1.20
N SER A 339 13.10 -10.74 1.54
CA SER A 339 13.50 -11.36 2.80
C SER A 339 15.01 -11.52 2.95
N GLU A 340 15.77 -11.52 1.85
CA GLU A 340 17.23 -11.67 1.91
C GLU A 340 17.87 -10.43 2.49
N ILE A 341 17.47 -9.27 1.99
CA ILE A 341 17.94 -7.97 2.47
C ILE A 341 17.38 -7.66 3.85
N PHE A 342 16.09 -7.94 4.09
CA PHE A 342 15.49 -7.67 5.40
C PHE A 342 16.11 -8.50 6.53
N ARG A 343 16.65 -9.69 6.22
CA ARG A 343 17.38 -10.53 7.21
C ARG A 343 18.67 -9.89 7.69
N CYS A 344 19.25 -8.94 6.97
CA CYS A 344 20.44 -8.22 7.41
C CYS A 344 20.19 -7.35 8.65
N LEU A 345 18.93 -6.97 8.93
CA LEU A 345 18.57 -6.21 10.12
C LEU A 345 18.62 -7.08 11.38
N SER A 346 19.36 -6.64 12.39
CA SER A 346 19.43 -7.31 13.70
C SER A 346 18.09 -7.29 14.44
N VAL A 347 17.34 -6.19 14.32
CA VAL A 347 16.04 -5.94 14.99
C VAL A 347 14.82 -6.36 14.16
N ARG A 348 15.03 -7.17 13.12
CA ARG A 348 14.02 -7.61 12.14
C ARG A 348 12.74 -8.16 12.78
N GLU A 349 12.86 -8.97 13.84
CA GLU A 349 11.68 -9.57 14.48
C GLU A 349 10.81 -8.53 15.18
N SER A 350 11.44 -7.63 15.94
CA SER A 350 10.74 -6.56 16.65
C SER A 350 9.97 -5.66 15.68
N LEU A 351 10.58 -5.30 14.55
CA LEU A 351 9.95 -4.49 13.51
C LEU A 351 8.73 -5.19 12.88
N LEU A 352 8.87 -6.47 12.51
CA LEU A 352 7.77 -7.22 11.91
C LEU A 352 6.63 -7.44 12.90
N ARG A 353 6.94 -7.77 14.16
CA ARG A 353 5.95 -7.93 15.23
C ARG A 353 5.22 -6.60 15.51
N GLY A 354 5.94 -5.49 15.47
CA GLY A 354 5.39 -4.13 15.54
C GLY A 354 4.28 -3.91 14.52
N ILE A 355 4.58 -4.16 13.24
CA ILE A 355 3.63 -3.99 12.13
C ILE A 355 2.43 -4.96 12.24
N LEU A 356 2.69 -6.21 12.64
CA LEU A 356 1.66 -7.27 12.71
C LEU A 356 0.62 -7.07 13.82
N ALA A 357 0.74 -6.03 14.64
CA ALA A 357 -0.31 -5.66 15.59
C ALA A 357 -1.42 -4.79 14.95
N ALA A 358 -1.27 -4.36 13.70
CA ALA A 358 -2.31 -3.66 12.94
C ALA A 358 -3.47 -4.60 12.50
N ASP A 359 -4.62 -4.03 12.15
CA ASP A 359 -5.74 -4.72 11.46
C ASP A 359 -5.42 -4.86 9.96
N LEU A 360 -4.84 -3.80 9.40
CA LEU A 360 -4.50 -3.69 7.99
C LEU A 360 -3.08 -3.15 7.83
N VAL A 361 -2.29 -3.84 7.00
CA VAL A 361 -0.97 -3.40 6.53
C VAL A 361 -1.08 -3.12 5.04
N GLY A 362 -0.81 -1.88 4.62
CA GLY A 362 -0.87 -1.45 3.23
C GLY A 362 0.49 -1.12 2.62
N PHE A 363 0.63 -1.42 1.33
CA PHE A 363 1.82 -1.13 0.53
C PHE A 363 1.46 -0.47 -0.81
N GLN A 364 2.42 0.20 -1.43
CA GLN A 364 2.25 0.84 -2.75
C GLN A 364 2.05 -0.17 -3.90
N THR A 365 2.75 -1.31 -3.88
CA THR A 365 2.75 -2.29 -4.98
C THR A 365 2.50 -3.72 -4.50
N ALA A 366 2.00 -4.57 -5.40
CA ALA A 366 1.82 -5.99 -5.14
C ALA A 366 3.15 -6.71 -4.85
N SER A 367 4.25 -6.28 -5.47
CA SER A 367 5.58 -6.83 -5.19
C SER A 367 6.01 -6.58 -3.74
N TYR A 368 5.78 -5.36 -3.22
CA TYR A 368 6.13 -5.03 -1.83
C TYR A 368 5.27 -5.81 -0.83
N ALA A 369 3.96 -5.94 -1.09
CA ALA A 369 3.07 -6.76 -0.28
C ALA A 369 3.50 -8.25 -0.27
N ARG A 370 3.89 -8.79 -1.43
CA ARG A 370 4.41 -10.17 -1.55
C ARG A 370 5.72 -10.34 -0.78
N HIS A 371 6.66 -9.41 -0.91
CA HIS A 371 7.90 -9.43 -0.14
C HIS A 371 7.62 -9.40 1.37
N PHE A 372 6.69 -8.58 1.84
CA PHE A 372 6.31 -8.55 3.26
C PHE A 372 5.75 -9.89 3.74
N ARG A 373 4.80 -10.50 3.01
CA ARG A 373 4.25 -11.82 3.34
C ARG A 373 5.36 -12.89 3.42
N GLN A 374 6.26 -12.91 2.44
CA GLN A 374 7.38 -13.85 2.39
C GLN A 374 8.38 -13.62 3.53
N THR A 375 8.71 -12.36 3.83
CA THR A 375 9.61 -11.97 4.92
C THR A 375 9.05 -12.39 6.27
N VAL A 376 7.75 -12.15 6.52
CA VAL A 376 7.09 -12.59 7.75
C VAL A 376 7.05 -14.11 7.86
N SER A 377 6.70 -14.82 6.79
CA SER A 377 6.67 -16.28 6.81
C SER A 377 8.04 -16.90 7.07
N ARG A 378 9.10 -16.35 6.46
CA ARG A 378 10.48 -16.86 6.62
C ARG A 378 11.11 -16.53 7.97
N ILE A 379 10.90 -15.31 8.48
CA ILE A 379 11.56 -14.85 9.71
C ILE A 379 10.77 -15.25 10.96
N LEU A 380 9.45 -15.06 10.95
CA LEU A 380 8.59 -15.33 12.12
C LEU A 380 7.94 -16.72 12.07
N ALA A 381 8.18 -17.51 11.01
CA ALA A 381 7.56 -18.82 10.81
C ALA A 381 6.02 -18.81 10.83
N LEU A 382 5.40 -17.66 10.52
CA LEU A 382 3.94 -17.50 10.50
C LEU A 382 3.31 -17.97 9.18
N GLU A 383 2.04 -18.35 9.26
CA GLU A 383 1.23 -18.72 8.10
C GLU A 383 0.82 -17.46 7.33
N ALA A 384 1.48 -17.20 6.19
CA ALA A 384 1.18 -16.06 5.32
C ALA A 384 0.27 -16.51 4.16
N LEU A 385 -0.97 -16.05 4.16
CA LEU A 385 -1.96 -16.33 3.13
C LEU A 385 -2.02 -15.17 2.11
N PRO A 386 -2.61 -15.37 0.92
CA PRO A 386 -2.68 -14.30 -0.09
C PRO A 386 -3.31 -12.99 0.40
N LYS A 387 -4.30 -13.09 1.31
CA LYS A 387 -5.02 -11.94 1.87
C LYS A 387 -4.35 -11.28 3.08
N GLY A 388 -3.35 -11.92 3.69
CA GLY A 388 -2.87 -11.51 5.01
C GLY A 388 -2.13 -12.59 5.76
N ILE A 389 -1.86 -12.34 7.05
CA ILE A 389 -0.98 -13.17 7.87
C ILE A 389 -1.77 -13.63 9.10
N GLN A 390 -1.73 -14.93 9.36
CA GLN A 390 -2.30 -15.51 10.57
C GLN A 390 -1.29 -15.39 11.71
N VAL A 391 -1.59 -14.52 12.67
CA VAL A 391 -0.84 -14.32 13.91
C VAL A 391 -1.44 -15.21 15.00
N GLN A 392 -0.60 -15.91 15.76
CA GLN A 392 -1.02 -16.75 16.87
C GLN A 392 -1.14 -15.93 18.17
N GLY A 393 -1.95 -16.40 19.11
CA GLY A 393 -2.35 -15.67 20.31
C GLY A 393 -1.21 -15.19 21.23
N THR A 394 -0.08 -15.89 21.23
CA THR A 394 1.09 -15.57 22.08
C THR A 394 1.96 -14.41 21.55
N PHE A 395 1.65 -13.85 20.38
CA PHE A 395 2.55 -12.93 19.67
C PHE A 395 2.42 -11.45 20.02
N ALA A 396 1.32 -11.01 20.65
CA ALA A 396 1.01 -9.57 20.81
C ALA A 396 1.38 -8.96 22.18
N SER A 397 1.59 -9.79 23.20
CA SER A 397 1.99 -9.38 24.56
C SER A 397 2.41 -10.65 25.29
N GLY A 398 3.45 -10.61 26.12
CA GLY A 398 3.92 -11.76 26.94
C GLY A 398 2.91 -12.29 27.96
N THR A 399 1.65 -11.85 27.89
CA THR A 399 0.51 -12.34 28.67
C THR A 399 -0.30 -13.33 27.83
N GLY A 400 -0.28 -14.60 28.21
CA GLY A 400 -0.71 -15.76 27.42
C GLY A 400 -2.21 -15.91 27.13
N ASP A 401 -2.96 -14.83 26.93
CA ASP A 401 -4.43 -14.88 26.82
C ASP A 401 -5.03 -14.15 25.60
N HIS A 402 -4.20 -13.70 24.64
CA HIS A 402 -4.74 -13.12 23.41
C HIS A 402 -5.16 -14.21 22.41
N LYS A 403 -6.34 -14.07 21.79
CA LYS A 403 -6.80 -14.93 20.69
C LYS A 403 -5.97 -14.65 19.42
N GLY A 404 -5.72 -15.68 18.61
CA GLY A 404 -5.05 -15.52 17.31
C GLY A 404 -5.79 -14.54 16.40
N ARG A 405 -5.05 -13.76 15.60
CA ARG A 405 -5.56 -12.64 14.80
C ARG A 405 -5.09 -12.73 13.34
N PHE A 406 -5.93 -12.36 12.40
CA PHE A 406 -5.62 -12.38 10.96
C PHE A 406 -5.31 -10.98 10.41
N VAL A 407 -4.05 -10.61 10.31
CA VAL A 407 -3.62 -9.29 9.83
C VAL A 407 -3.83 -9.20 8.32
N CYS A 408 -4.70 -8.31 7.87
CA CYS A 408 -4.92 -8.12 6.44
C CYS A 408 -3.71 -7.42 5.81
N VAL A 409 -3.27 -7.88 4.63
CA VAL A 409 -2.22 -7.24 3.83
C VAL A 409 -2.81 -6.81 2.50
N GLY A 410 -2.71 -5.53 2.16
CA GLY A 410 -3.32 -4.96 0.97
C GLY A 410 -2.37 -4.06 0.16
N VAL A 411 -2.78 -3.77 -1.07
CA VAL A 411 -2.08 -2.87 -1.99
C VAL A 411 -2.97 -1.66 -2.23
N PHE A 412 -2.44 -0.47 -1.96
CA PHE A 412 -3.15 0.79 -2.11
C PHE A 412 -2.18 1.79 -2.75
N PRO A 413 -2.08 1.83 -4.08
CA PRO A 413 -1.18 2.75 -4.76
C PRO A 413 -1.65 4.18 -4.51
N MET A 414 -0.71 5.03 -4.11
CA MET A 414 -1.00 6.43 -3.84
C MET A 414 -1.12 7.24 -5.14
N GLY A 415 -2.19 8.02 -5.24
CA GLY A 415 -2.45 8.95 -6.34
C GLY A 415 -2.21 10.42 -5.98
N ILE A 416 -2.54 11.31 -6.92
CA ILE A 416 -2.52 12.77 -6.73
C ILE A 416 -3.94 13.34 -6.69
N ASP A 417 -4.09 14.56 -6.19
CA ASP A 417 -5.34 15.31 -6.30
C ASP A 417 -5.35 16.10 -7.60
N VAL A 418 -5.97 15.51 -8.63
CA VAL A 418 -5.99 16.06 -10.00
C VAL A 418 -6.70 17.42 -10.04
N ASN A 419 -7.83 17.56 -9.34
CA ASN A 419 -8.62 18.79 -9.37
C ASN A 419 -7.85 19.97 -8.77
N ALA A 420 -7.26 19.77 -7.58
CA ALA A 420 -6.46 20.80 -6.92
C ALA A 420 -5.21 21.17 -7.72
N LEU A 421 -4.59 20.21 -8.41
CA LEU A 421 -3.45 20.47 -9.28
C LEU A 421 -3.84 21.31 -10.51
N GLN A 422 -4.96 20.99 -11.16
CA GLN A 422 -5.47 21.73 -12.31
C GLN A 422 -5.86 23.16 -11.95
N GLU A 423 -6.49 23.37 -10.80
CA GLU A 423 -6.82 24.71 -10.30
C GLU A 423 -5.55 25.55 -10.10
N LYS A 424 -4.55 25.01 -9.40
CA LYS A 424 -3.26 25.70 -9.19
C LYS A 424 -2.52 25.98 -10.50
N ARG A 425 -2.60 25.10 -11.49
CA ARG A 425 -2.00 25.32 -12.82
C ARG A 425 -2.60 26.53 -13.56
N ARG A 426 -3.86 26.88 -13.27
CA ARG A 426 -4.56 28.03 -13.88
C ARG A 426 -4.22 29.37 -13.20
N GLU A 427 -3.51 29.36 -12.08
CA GLU A 427 -3.11 30.59 -11.38
C GLU A 427 -2.23 31.49 -12.27
N PRO A 428 -2.40 32.82 -12.19
CA PRO A 428 -1.67 33.77 -13.04
C PRO A 428 -0.15 33.70 -12.81
N ASP A 429 0.28 33.39 -11.59
CA ASP A 429 1.69 33.20 -11.24
C ASP A 429 2.34 32.06 -12.03
N VAL A 430 1.63 30.94 -12.20
CA VAL A 430 2.11 29.81 -13.01
C VAL A 430 2.25 30.23 -14.47
N GLN A 431 1.25 30.95 -15.00
CA GLN A 431 1.27 31.42 -16.39
C GLN A 431 2.42 32.39 -16.66
N TYR A 432 2.72 33.28 -15.70
CA TYR A 432 3.88 34.17 -15.77
C TYR A 432 5.19 33.37 -15.89
N TRP A 433 5.41 32.37 -15.02
CA TRP A 433 6.60 31.53 -15.08
C TRP A 433 6.67 30.68 -16.36
N VAL A 434 5.53 30.18 -16.86
CA VAL A 434 5.46 29.45 -18.13
C VAL A 434 5.93 30.32 -19.29
N GLN A 435 5.48 31.58 -19.36
CA GLN A 435 5.91 32.53 -20.41
C GLN A 435 7.40 32.84 -20.29
N LEU A 436 7.89 33.10 -19.08
CA LEU A 436 9.31 33.41 -18.84
C LEU A 436 10.22 32.24 -19.24
N LEU A 437 9.86 31.01 -18.88
CA LEU A 437 10.62 29.81 -19.23
C LEU A 437 10.61 29.56 -20.75
N ARG A 438 9.46 29.75 -21.41
CA ARG A 438 9.36 29.65 -22.87
C ARG A 438 10.24 30.67 -23.58
N GLN A 439 10.25 31.93 -23.11
CA GLN A 439 11.10 32.98 -23.66
C GLN A 439 12.59 32.63 -23.46
N ARG A 440 12.98 32.28 -22.24
CA ARG A 440 14.37 31.95 -21.89
C ARG A 440 14.93 30.78 -22.69
N TYR A 441 14.13 29.75 -22.92
CA TYR A 441 14.57 28.53 -23.61
C TYR A 441 14.01 28.40 -25.03
N THR A 442 13.72 29.53 -25.69
CA THR A 442 13.22 29.55 -27.07
C THR A 442 14.16 28.80 -28.00
N GLY A 443 13.61 27.87 -28.81
CA GLY A 443 14.38 27.06 -29.77
C GLY A 443 15.17 25.90 -29.15
N MET A 444 15.12 25.73 -27.82
CA MET A 444 15.71 24.58 -27.12
C MET A 444 14.65 23.60 -26.63
N LYS A 445 15.03 22.33 -26.53
CA LYS A 445 14.22 21.27 -25.90
C LYS A 445 14.55 21.15 -24.42
N MET A 446 13.53 21.11 -23.57
CA MET A 446 13.69 21.09 -22.12
C MET A 446 13.41 19.70 -21.54
N ILE A 447 14.42 19.08 -20.94
CA ILE A 447 14.25 17.88 -20.10
C ILE A 447 14.21 18.34 -18.65
N VAL A 448 13.21 17.90 -17.88
CA VAL A 448 13.08 18.27 -16.47
C VAL A 448 13.23 17.03 -15.58
N GLY A 449 14.00 17.20 -14.50
CA GLY A 449 14.10 16.27 -13.40
C GLY A 449 13.93 17.00 -12.07
N ARG A 450 13.24 16.38 -11.12
CA ARG A 450 13.08 16.88 -9.75
C ARG A 450 13.21 15.73 -8.77
N ASP A 451 14.29 15.70 -8.02
CA ASP A 451 14.62 14.55 -7.16
C ASP A 451 15.22 15.06 -5.86
N LYS A 452 15.06 14.28 -4.78
CA LYS A 452 15.89 14.46 -3.59
C LYS A 452 17.31 14.05 -3.94
N LEU A 453 18.30 14.79 -3.42
CA LEU A 453 19.70 14.44 -3.64
C LEU A 453 20.07 13.25 -2.74
N ASP A 454 19.85 12.06 -3.26
CA ASP A 454 20.05 10.78 -2.59
C ASP A 454 20.50 9.73 -3.62
N GLU A 455 21.27 8.73 -3.18
CA GLU A 455 21.80 7.65 -4.03
C GLU A 455 20.65 6.88 -4.71
N VAL A 456 19.59 6.61 -3.94
CA VAL A 456 18.44 5.82 -4.39
C VAL A 456 17.64 6.53 -5.49
N GLN A 457 17.68 7.86 -5.56
CA GLN A 457 16.96 8.63 -6.57
C GLN A 457 17.67 8.63 -7.94
N GLY A 458 18.89 8.09 -8.02
CA GLY A 458 19.58 7.85 -9.29
C GLY A 458 19.87 9.11 -10.09
N VAL A 459 20.03 10.27 -9.44
CA VAL A 459 20.35 11.54 -10.11
C VAL A 459 21.65 11.44 -10.88
N ARG A 460 22.68 10.79 -10.31
CA ARG A 460 23.95 10.55 -11.00
C ARG A 460 23.77 9.78 -12.31
N HIS A 461 23.03 8.67 -12.29
CA HIS A 461 22.72 7.86 -13.48
C HIS A 461 22.02 8.69 -14.57
N LYS A 462 21.16 9.63 -14.16
CA LYS A 462 20.53 10.60 -15.07
C LYS A 462 21.53 11.48 -15.80
N ILE A 463 22.47 12.06 -15.06
CA ILE A 463 23.49 12.96 -15.59
C ILE A 463 24.43 12.19 -16.53
N GLU A 464 24.83 10.98 -16.17
CA GLU A 464 25.67 10.10 -16.99
C GLU A 464 24.96 9.67 -18.29
N ALA A 465 23.66 9.36 -18.23
CA ALA A 465 22.86 9.05 -19.41
C ALA A 465 22.73 10.27 -20.34
N PHE A 466 22.50 11.45 -19.78
CA PHE A 466 22.43 12.70 -20.54
C PHE A 466 23.76 13.04 -21.22
N GLU A 467 24.89 12.86 -20.53
CA GLU A 467 26.22 13.00 -21.13
C GLU A 467 26.39 12.05 -22.32
N ARG A 468 26.02 10.77 -22.15
CA ARG A 468 26.14 9.78 -23.21
C ARG A 468 25.24 10.12 -24.40
N PHE A 469 24.05 10.64 -24.15
CA PHE A 469 23.14 11.16 -25.18
C PHE A 469 23.78 12.30 -25.99
N LEU A 470 24.39 13.29 -25.33
CA LEU A 470 25.06 14.42 -26.00
C LEU A 470 26.29 13.97 -26.81
N LYS A 471 27.05 12.99 -26.30
CA LYS A 471 28.20 12.41 -27.03
C LYS A 471 27.77 11.67 -28.30
N LYS A 472 26.66 10.93 -28.24
CA LYS A 472 26.18 10.11 -29.34
C LYS A 472 25.45 10.93 -30.41
N ASN A 473 24.81 12.04 -30.03
CA ASN A 473 23.97 12.84 -30.91
C ASN A 473 24.45 14.32 -30.92
N PRO A 474 25.52 14.65 -31.67
CA PRO A 474 26.06 16.00 -31.73
C PRO A 474 25.05 17.05 -32.20
N GLU A 475 24.03 16.65 -32.97
CA GLU A 475 22.98 17.53 -33.49
C GLU A 475 22.10 18.18 -32.42
N PHE A 476 22.10 17.63 -31.20
CA PHE A 476 21.37 18.14 -30.04
C PHE A 476 22.23 19.01 -29.11
N GLN A 477 23.55 19.08 -29.33
CA GLN A 477 24.43 19.98 -28.58
C GLN A 477 24.04 21.43 -28.90
N GLY A 478 23.85 22.26 -27.87
CA GLY A 478 23.35 23.63 -28.02
C GLY A 478 21.83 23.74 -28.21
N LYS A 479 21.10 22.63 -28.34
CA LYS A 479 19.64 22.61 -28.57
C LYS A 479 18.85 21.94 -27.45
N VAL A 480 19.48 21.23 -26.54
CA VAL A 480 18.80 20.53 -25.43
C VAL A 480 19.36 21.00 -24.10
N VAL A 481 18.49 21.23 -23.13
CA VAL A 481 18.85 21.56 -21.74
C VAL A 481 18.20 20.58 -20.77
N LEU A 482 18.98 20.10 -19.81
CA LEU A 482 18.50 19.34 -18.66
C LEU A 482 18.41 20.28 -17.45
N ILE A 483 17.19 20.51 -16.97
CA ILE A 483 16.94 21.23 -15.72
C ILE A 483 16.73 20.20 -14.62
N GLN A 484 17.71 20.07 -13.73
CA GLN A 484 17.64 19.17 -12.59
C GLN A 484 17.46 19.99 -11.30
N VAL A 485 16.27 19.91 -10.72
CA VAL A 485 15.98 20.40 -9.38
C VAL A 485 16.40 19.32 -8.39
N ALA A 486 17.40 19.61 -7.57
CA ALA A 486 17.93 18.71 -6.56
C ALA A 486 17.58 19.25 -5.17
N LEU A 487 16.60 18.63 -4.52
CA LEU A 487 16.18 19.01 -3.17
C LEU A 487 17.22 18.54 -2.14
N GLN A 488 17.60 19.45 -1.24
CA GLN A 488 18.55 19.18 -0.15
C GLN A 488 18.11 18.02 0.75
N THR A 489 19.07 17.18 1.15
CA THR A 489 18.88 16.07 2.09
C THR A 489 19.93 16.14 3.21
N THR A 490 20.33 15.01 3.80
CA THR A 490 21.44 14.97 4.76
C THR A 490 22.77 15.10 4.02
N GLN A 491 23.74 15.82 4.60
CA GLN A 491 25.07 16.02 3.97
C GLN A 491 25.73 14.70 3.55
N TRP A 492 25.50 13.62 4.30
CA TRP A 492 25.99 12.28 3.95
C TRP A 492 25.42 11.76 2.63
N ASN A 493 24.10 11.88 2.43
CA ASN A 493 23.43 11.42 1.21
C ASN A 493 23.87 12.25 -0.01
N GLU A 494 24.08 13.55 0.17
CA GLU A 494 24.54 14.45 -0.89
C GLU A 494 25.96 14.11 -1.36
N LEU A 495 26.86 13.84 -0.41
CA LEU A 495 28.25 13.45 -0.69
C LEU A 495 28.33 12.06 -1.33
N ALA A 496 27.51 11.10 -0.85
CA ALA A 496 27.46 9.75 -1.41
C ALA A 496 27.05 9.74 -2.89
N GLY A 497 26.20 10.68 -3.31
CA GLY A 497 25.69 10.74 -4.68
C GLY A 497 26.72 11.13 -5.75
N GLY A 498 27.80 11.84 -5.41
CA GLY A 498 28.82 12.28 -6.38
C GLY A 498 28.27 13.08 -7.58
N VAL A 499 27.10 13.72 -7.42
CA VAL A 499 26.34 14.32 -8.53
C VAL A 499 26.98 15.62 -9.02
N SER A 500 27.47 16.45 -8.09
CA SER A 500 28.07 17.76 -8.42
C SER A 500 29.26 17.61 -9.36
N ASP A 501 30.09 16.59 -9.16
CA ASP A 501 31.26 16.30 -10.01
C ASP A 501 30.81 15.87 -11.41
N ALA A 502 29.79 15.03 -11.51
CA ALA A 502 29.22 14.63 -12.80
C ALA A 502 28.64 15.84 -13.55
N VAL A 503 27.90 16.71 -12.87
CA VAL A 503 27.35 17.94 -13.46
C VAL A 503 28.47 18.87 -13.94
N ALA A 504 29.48 19.12 -13.12
CA ALA A 504 30.61 19.96 -13.47
C ALA A 504 31.36 19.41 -14.70
N ARG A 505 31.57 18.10 -14.75
CA ARG A 505 32.22 17.41 -15.87
C ARG A 505 31.44 17.55 -17.18
N VAL A 506 30.12 17.38 -17.17
CA VAL A 506 29.30 17.53 -18.38
C VAL A 506 29.23 18.99 -18.82
N ASN A 507 29.02 19.91 -17.87
CA ASN A 507 29.00 21.33 -18.19
C ASN A 507 30.37 21.79 -18.74
N ALA A 508 31.50 21.34 -18.20
CA ALA A 508 32.82 21.68 -18.73
C ALA A 508 33.05 21.16 -20.15
N ALA A 509 32.47 20.01 -20.51
CA ALA A 509 32.65 19.40 -21.82
C ALA A 509 31.79 20.03 -22.94
N PHE A 510 30.56 20.48 -22.63
CA PHE A 510 29.60 20.92 -23.65
C PHE A 510 29.07 22.34 -23.48
N SER A 511 29.38 23.05 -22.40
CA SER A 511 28.94 24.46 -22.26
C SER A 511 29.70 25.38 -23.21
N THR A 512 29.03 26.43 -23.65
CA THR A 512 29.63 27.57 -24.34
C THR A 512 29.26 28.86 -23.61
N LEU A 513 29.69 30.02 -24.09
CA LEU A 513 29.36 31.31 -23.46
C LEU A 513 27.84 31.56 -23.36
N THR A 514 27.06 31.02 -24.30
CA THR A 514 25.60 31.24 -24.39
C THR A 514 24.77 30.00 -24.08
N TYR A 515 25.40 28.85 -23.86
CA TYR A 515 24.72 27.57 -23.69
C TYR A 515 25.27 26.79 -22.50
N GLN A 516 24.38 26.35 -21.62
CA GLN A 516 24.69 25.44 -20.53
C GLN A 516 23.79 24.19 -20.67
N PRO A 517 24.37 22.99 -20.83
CA PRO A 517 23.60 21.77 -21.07
C PRO A 517 22.85 21.31 -19.82
N ILE A 518 23.40 21.49 -18.62
CA ILE A 518 22.77 21.10 -17.35
C ILE A 518 22.62 22.31 -16.43
N VAL A 519 21.38 22.67 -16.14
CA VAL A 519 21.01 23.65 -15.11
C VAL A 519 20.69 22.88 -13.83
N PHE A 520 21.67 22.83 -12.94
CA PHE A 520 21.55 22.13 -11.66
C PHE A 520 21.15 23.10 -10.55
N LEU A 521 19.91 22.97 -10.08
CA LEU A 521 19.33 23.79 -9.02
C LEU A 521 19.38 23.02 -7.71
N HIS A 522 20.41 23.27 -6.91
CA HIS A 522 20.52 22.71 -5.57
C HIS A 522 19.86 23.67 -4.58
N THR A 523 18.59 23.40 -4.24
CA THR A 523 17.79 24.28 -3.38
C THR A 523 17.06 23.49 -2.30
N GLN A 524 16.64 24.19 -1.25
CA GLN A 524 15.79 23.60 -0.21
C GLN A 524 14.39 23.34 -0.74
N GLU A 525 13.84 24.35 -1.40
CA GLU A 525 12.51 24.31 -2.00
C GLU A 525 12.52 25.04 -3.34
N VAL A 526 11.53 24.72 -4.16
CA VAL A 526 11.14 25.47 -5.35
C VAL A 526 9.68 25.82 -5.13
N THR A 527 9.28 27.06 -5.45
CA THR A 527 7.88 27.44 -5.25
C THR A 527 6.98 26.53 -6.08
N PHE A 528 5.80 26.21 -5.56
CA PHE A 528 4.90 25.29 -6.25
C PHE A 528 4.56 25.79 -7.66
N SER A 529 4.40 27.11 -7.82
CA SER A 529 4.11 27.74 -9.12
C SER A 529 5.27 27.58 -10.12
N GLN A 530 6.52 27.74 -9.69
CA GLN A 530 7.70 27.48 -10.53
C GLN A 530 7.79 26.00 -10.92
N TYR A 531 7.47 25.10 -9.99
CA TYR A 531 7.46 23.66 -10.26
C TYR A 531 6.42 23.27 -11.31
N LEU A 532 5.17 23.74 -11.18
CA LEU A 532 4.13 23.48 -12.18
C LEU A 532 4.49 24.09 -13.54
N ALA A 533 5.08 25.28 -13.56
CA ALA A 533 5.55 25.90 -14.79
C ALA A 533 6.62 25.04 -15.47
N LEU A 534 7.60 24.52 -14.73
CA LEU A 534 8.63 23.60 -15.24
C LEU A 534 8.01 22.34 -15.85
N LEU A 535 7.06 21.70 -15.15
CA LEU A 535 6.39 20.51 -15.67
C LEU A 535 5.56 20.81 -16.92
N THR A 536 4.94 21.98 -17.02
CA THR A 536 4.08 22.39 -18.14
C THR A 536 4.89 22.72 -19.40
N VAL A 537 6.11 23.26 -19.26
CA VAL A 537 6.95 23.62 -20.43
C VAL A 537 7.87 22.50 -20.90
N ALA A 538 8.11 21.48 -20.06
CA ALA A 538 9.01 20.38 -20.36
C ALA A 538 8.63 19.63 -21.66
N ASP A 539 9.65 19.28 -22.44
CA ASP A 539 9.56 18.41 -23.62
C ASP A 539 9.77 16.93 -23.28
N ALA A 540 10.35 16.63 -22.12
CA ALA A 540 10.36 15.31 -21.51
C ALA A 540 10.56 15.42 -19.99
N PHE A 541 10.01 14.49 -19.23
CA PHE A 541 10.30 14.34 -17.80
C PHE A 541 11.05 13.05 -17.54
N LEU A 542 12.13 13.14 -16.76
CA LEU A 542 13.06 12.03 -16.57
C LEU A 542 13.16 11.63 -15.10
N VAL A 543 12.75 10.39 -14.82
CA VAL A 543 12.82 9.76 -13.49
C VAL A 543 13.68 8.50 -13.57
N THR A 544 14.81 8.51 -12.85
CA THR A 544 15.84 7.46 -12.88
C THR A 544 16.05 6.81 -11.51
N SER A 545 15.02 6.84 -10.65
CA SER A 545 15.09 6.26 -9.31
C SER A 545 15.47 4.78 -9.36
N LEU A 546 16.46 4.38 -8.57
CA LEU A 546 16.94 3.00 -8.47
C LEU A 546 15.97 2.12 -7.67
N ARG A 547 15.28 2.72 -6.70
CA ARG A 547 14.20 2.07 -5.95
C ARG A 547 13.33 3.14 -5.32
N GLU A 548 12.03 3.08 -5.56
CA GLU A 548 11.12 4.07 -4.98
C GLU A 548 9.76 3.45 -4.63
N GLY A 549 9.15 3.93 -3.55
CA GLY A 549 7.81 3.53 -3.14
C GLY A 549 6.75 3.90 -4.17
N MET A 550 6.60 5.20 -4.45
CA MET A 550 5.73 5.76 -5.49
C MET A 550 6.29 7.11 -5.97
N ALA A 551 6.35 7.35 -7.27
CA ALA A 551 6.92 8.57 -7.84
C ALA A 551 5.83 9.56 -8.24
N LEU A 552 5.15 10.19 -7.27
CA LEU A 552 3.96 11.04 -7.51
C LEU A 552 4.20 12.20 -8.49
N ARG A 553 5.42 12.72 -8.54
CA ARG A 553 5.90 13.70 -9.54
C ARG A 553 5.69 13.27 -10.99
N THR A 554 5.64 11.98 -11.27
CA THR A 554 5.32 11.46 -12.61
C THR A 554 3.83 11.63 -12.93
N HIS A 555 2.96 11.46 -11.93
CA HIS A 555 1.52 11.71 -12.08
C HIS A 555 1.27 13.22 -12.26
N GLU A 556 1.97 14.05 -11.48
CA GLU A 556 1.90 15.52 -11.60
C GLU A 556 2.38 16.00 -12.99
N PHE A 557 3.41 15.36 -13.55
CA PHE A 557 3.87 15.65 -14.91
C PHE A 557 2.82 15.31 -15.96
N VAL A 558 2.24 14.11 -15.90
CA VAL A 558 1.20 13.66 -16.85
C VAL A 558 0.03 14.65 -16.89
N GLU A 559 -0.45 15.10 -15.72
CA GLU A 559 -1.53 16.09 -15.66
C GLU A 559 -1.10 17.48 -16.18
N CYS A 560 0.12 17.94 -15.87
CA CYS A 560 0.63 19.22 -16.38
C CYS A 560 0.81 19.24 -17.92
N GLN A 561 0.88 18.07 -18.56
CA GLN A 561 1.09 17.91 -20.01
C GLN A 561 -0.18 17.96 -20.85
N GLU A 562 -1.35 18.18 -20.23
CA GLU A 562 -2.60 18.43 -20.95
C GLU A 562 -2.41 19.56 -21.99
N GLY A 563 -2.61 19.22 -23.27
CA GLY A 563 -2.43 20.08 -24.43
C GLY A 563 -1.09 19.91 -25.17
N ARG A 564 0.02 19.61 -24.49
CA ARG A 564 1.35 19.41 -25.13
C ARG A 564 1.71 17.93 -25.34
N HIS A 565 1.19 17.05 -24.49
CA HIS A 565 1.30 15.59 -24.55
C HIS A 565 2.73 15.06 -24.64
N ARG A 566 3.68 15.66 -23.91
CA ARG A 566 5.10 15.28 -24.03
C ARG A 566 5.43 14.00 -23.24
N PRO A 567 6.39 13.19 -23.72
CA PRO A 567 6.64 11.87 -23.16
C PRO A 567 7.27 11.89 -21.76
N LEU A 568 6.92 10.87 -20.98
CA LEU A 568 7.50 10.54 -19.68
C LEU A 568 8.53 9.41 -19.83
N ILE A 569 9.74 9.63 -19.32
CA ILE A 569 10.78 8.60 -19.18
C ILE A 569 10.83 8.16 -17.72
N LEU A 570 10.58 6.87 -17.46
CA LEU A 570 10.36 6.34 -16.12
C LEU A 570 11.19 5.09 -15.87
N SER A 571 11.89 5.09 -14.74
CA SER A 571 12.59 3.90 -14.24
C SER A 571 11.63 2.77 -13.90
N GLU A 572 11.97 1.56 -14.37
CA GLU A 572 11.24 0.34 -14.07
C GLU A 572 11.23 -0.05 -12.58
N PHE A 573 12.13 0.54 -11.78
CA PHE A 573 12.25 0.30 -10.34
C PHE A 573 11.42 1.26 -9.47
N THR A 574 10.60 2.10 -10.09
CA THR A 574 9.64 2.95 -9.37
C THR A 574 8.32 2.23 -9.13
N GLY A 575 7.66 2.51 -8.01
CA GLY A 575 6.31 1.96 -7.78
C GLY A 575 5.27 2.39 -8.81
N SER A 576 5.42 3.60 -9.40
CA SER A 576 4.55 4.07 -10.47
C SER A 576 4.60 3.14 -11.68
N TYR A 577 5.78 2.65 -12.07
CA TYR A 577 5.93 1.71 -13.19
C TYR A 577 5.29 0.33 -12.94
N SER A 578 5.21 -0.10 -11.69
CA SER A 578 4.57 -1.38 -11.34
C SER A 578 3.07 -1.39 -11.63
N TYR A 579 2.47 -0.22 -11.88
CA TYR A 579 1.07 -0.10 -12.22
C TYR A 579 0.82 -0.26 -13.73
N SER A 580 -0.23 -1.00 -14.10
CA SER A 580 -0.52 -1.34 -15.51
C SER A 580 -0.70 -0.13 -16.43
N GLY A 581 -1.33 0.93 -15.94
CA GLY A 581 -1.55 2.18 -16.68
C GLY A 581 -0.28 3.02 -16.95
N PHE A 582 0.84 2.78 -16.25
CA PHE A 582 2.11 3.48 -16.53
C PHE A 582 2.96 2.80 -17.60
N ARG A 583 2.48 1.71 -18.22
CA ARG A 583 3.22 0.99 -19.29
C ARG A 583 3.41 1.80 -20.58
N SER A 584 2.62 2.84 -20.81
CA SER A 584 2.74 3.70 -22.00
C SER A 584 3.90 4.71 -21.91
N CYS A 585 4.55 4.82 -20.74
CA CYS A 585 5.80 5.58 -20.59
C CYS A 585 6.98 4.96 -21.37
N ILE A 586 8.07 5.70 -21.49
CA ILE A 586 9.35 5.16 -21.97
C ILE A 586 10.07 4.55 -20.76
N ALA A 587 9.95 3.24 -20.61
CA ALA A 587 10.57 2.50 -19.53
C ALA A 587 12.10 2.47 -19.68
N VAL A 588 12.82 2.72 -18.59
CA VAL A 588 14.29 2.65 -18.56
C VAL A 588 14.78 1.82 -17.39
N ASN A 589 15.88 1.10 -17.64
CA ASN A 589 16.72 0.60 -16.56
C ASN A 589 17.82 1.66 -16.29
N PRO A 590 17.80 2.37 -15.14
CA PRO A 590 18.79 3.40 -14.83
C PRO A 590 20.24 2.88 -14.76
N TYR A 591 20.45 1.58 -14.56
CA TYR A 591 21.78 0.97 -14.62
C TYR A 591 22.32 0.84 -16.05
N ASP A 592 21.44 0.82 -17.07
CA ASP A 592 21.83 0.89 -18.48
C ASP A 592 21.87 2.34 -18.96
N THR A 593 23.04 2.96 -18.80
CA THR A 593 23.30 4.34 -19.27
C THR A 593 23.05 4.49 -20.78
N ARG A 594 23.32 3.45 -21.58
CA ARG A 594 23.11 3.49 -23.04
C ARG A 594 21.64 3.41 -23.38
N GLY A 595 20.91 2.49 -22.74
CA GLY A 595 19.45 2.37 -22.88
C GLY A 595 18.75 3.67 -22.49
N THR A 596 19.14 4.25 -21.36
CA THR A 596 18.59 5.53 -20.88
C THR A 596 18.91 6.69 -21.84
N ALA A 597 20.12 6.74 -22.41
CA ALA A 597 20.47 7.73 -23.43
C ALA A 597 19.65 7.58 -24.73
N ASN A 598 19.37 6.35 -25.15
CA ASN A 598 18.48 6.08 -26.29
C ASN A 598 17.03 6.47 -25.99
N ALA A 599 16.56 6.25 -24.76
CA ALA A 599 15.23 6.68 -24.32
C ALA A 599 15.08 8.20 -24.34
N ILE A 600 16.12 8.95 -23.96
CA ILE A 600 16.15 10.42 -24.10
C ILE A 600 16.03 10.81 -25.58
N TYR A 601 16.79 10.17 -26.46
CA TYR A 601 16.70 10.41 -27.91
C TYR A 601 15.29 10.13 -28.44
N GLN A 602 14.71 8.98 -28.08
CA GLN A 602 13.35 8.59 -28.45
C GLN A 602 12.33 9.62 -27.97
N ALA A 603 12.42 10.06 -26.71
CA ALA A 603 11.50 11.06 -26.15
C ALA A 603 11.53 12.39 -26.91
N LEU A 604 12.72 12.85 -27.32
CA LEU A 604 12.88 14.13 -28.01
C LEU A 604 12.55 14.08 -29.51
N THR A 605 12.56 12.89 -30.12
CA THR A 605 12.28 12.66 -31.55
C THR A 605 10.91 12.04 -31.81
N MET A 606 10.14 11.75 -30.75
CA MET A 606 8.82 11.14 -30.83
C MET A 606 7.84 12.02 -31.60
N ASN A 607 7.06 11.39 -32.49
CA ASN A 607 6.00 12.05 -33.24
C ASN A 607 4.85 12.47 -32.30
N ASP A 608 4.18 13.58 -32.62
CA ASP A 608 3.11 14.12 -31.77
C ASP A 608 1.90 13.17 -31.62
N GLU A 609 1.60 12.35 -32.65
CA GLU A 609 0.54 11.34 -32.59
C GLU A 609 0.84 10.22 -31.57
N GLU A 610 2.07 9.68 -31.60
CA GLU A 610 2.51 8.67 -30.64
C GLU A 610 2.54 9.25 -29.23
N ALA A 611 3.03 10.48 -29.08
CA ALA A 611 3.12 11.17 -27.80
C ALA A 611 1.72 11.42 -27.20
N HIS A 612 0.75 11.80 -28.03
CA HIS A 612 -0.65 11.95 -27.62
C HIS A 612 -1.27 10.63 -27.16
N SER A 613 -1.14 9.56 -27.94
CA SER A 613 -1.67 8.24 -27.59
C SER A 613 -1.09 7.73 -26.27
N ARG A 614 0.23 7.86 -26.06
CA ARG A 614 0.88 7.47 -24.80
C ARG A 614 0.42 8.32 -23.62
N TRP A 615 0.24 9.63 -23.82
CA TRP A 615 -0.24 10.53 -22.79
C TRP A 615 -1.70 10.22 -22.40
N GLU A 616 -2.56 9.91 -23.36
CA GLU A 616 -3.97 9.57 -23.11
C GLU A 616 -4.10 8.34 -22.20
N ASP A 617 -3.34 7.28 -22.47
CA ASP A 617 -3.28 6.10 -21.60
C ASP A 617 -2.83 6.45 -20.16
N LEU A 618 -1.77 7.25 -20.04
CA LEU A 618 -1.23 7.69 -18.74
C LEU A 618 -2.25 8.55 -17.99
N HIS A 619 -2.90 9.50 -18.68
CA HIS A 619 -3.87 10.42 -18.10
C HIS A 619 -5.12 9.69 -17.62
N ASN A 620 -5.70 8.81 -18.44
CA ASN A 620 -6.83 7.95 -18.06
C ASN A 620 -6.54 7.18 -16.78
N HIS A 621 -5.28 6.77 -16.61
CA HIS A 621 -4.86 6.10 -15.41
C HIS A 621 -4.75 7.02 -14.18
N VAL A 622 -4.09 8.17 -14.31
CA VAL A 622 -3.90 9.13 -13.21
C VAL A 622 -5.24 9.66 -12.67
N VAL A 623 -6.22 9.89 -13.55
CA VAL A 623 -7.56 10.38 -13.17
C VAL A 623 -8.40 9.30 -12.48
N THR A 624 -8.12 8.01 -12.70
CA THR A 624 -8.85 6.92 -12.03
C THR A 624 -8.27 6.53 -10.67
N GLN A 625 -6.94 6.59 -10.51
CA GLN A 625 -6.25 6.33 -9.24
C GLN A 625 -5.85 7.63 -8.56
N THR A 626 -6.85 8.31 -7.99
CA THR A 626 -6.64 9.58 -7.32
C THR A 626 -6.22 9.41 -5.85
N ALA A 627 -5.74 10.49 -5.25
CA ALA A 627 -5.41 10.53 -3.83
C ALA A 627 -6.66 10.23 -2.94
N GLN A 628 -7.85 10.66 -3.38
CA GLN A 628 -9.12 10.35 -2.72
C GLN A 628 -9.41 8.84 -2.73
N ALA A 629 -9.17 8.16 -3.86
CA ALA A 629 -9.37 6.72 -3.98
C ALA A 629 -8.46 5.95 -3.02
N PHE A 630 -7.19 6.39 -2.89
CA PHE A 630 -6.23 5.83 -1.94
C PHE A 630 -6.73 5.92 -0.49
N VAL A 631 -7.08 7.11 0.01
CA VAL A 631 -7.51 7.29 1.41
C VAL A 631 -8.78 6.50 1.69
N MET A 632 -9.79 6.61 0.82
CA MET A 632 -11.09 5.97 1.05
C MET A 632 -11.00 4.44 1.01
N SER A 633 -10.22 3.88 0.08
CA SER A 633 -10.04 2.43 -0.03
C SER A 633 -9.29 1.86 1.18
N PHE A 634 -8.22 2.54 1.63
CA PHE A 634 -7.45 2.13 2.80
C PHE A 634 -8.30 2.16 4.07
N LEU A 635 -8.94 3.29 4.37
CA LEU A 635 -9.73 3.45 5.60
C LEU A 635 -10.95 2.51 5.63
N THR A 636 -11.66 2.37 4.50
CA THR A 636 -12.80 1.44 4.41
C THR A 636 -12.35 -0.01 4.63
N ARG A 637 -11.19 -0.41 4.05
CA ARG A 637 -10.67 -1.76 4.25
C ARG A 637 -10.19 -1.98 5.68
N CYS A 638 -9.59 -0.96 6.31
CA CYS A 638 -9.14 -1.00 7.69
C CYS A 638 -10.31 -1.24 8.65
N LEU A 639 -11.38 -0.44 8.54
CA LEU A 639 -12.60 -0.63 9.30
C LEU A 639 -13.17 -2.04 9.10
N ARG A 640 -13.27 -2.48 7.85
CA ARG A 640 -13.77 -3.83 7.55
C ARG A 640 -12.92 -4.92 8.19
N ALA A 641 -11.60 -4.81 8.14
CA ALA A 641 -10.69 -5.77 8.77
C ALA A 641 -10.88 -5.80 10.29
N ASN A 642 -11.05 -4.64 10.92
CA ASN A 642 -11.36 -4.54 12.34
C ASN A 642 -12.72 -5.16 12.68
N THR A 643 -13.78 -4.88 11.91
CA THR A 643 -15.09 -5.52 12.11
C THR A 643 -15.00 -7.03 11.94
N GLU A 644 -14.22 -7.53 10.98
CA GLU A 644 -13.96 -8.97 10.80
C GLU A 644 -13.28 -9.60 12.04
N HIS A 645 -12.48 -8.84 12.79
CA HIS A 645 -11.89 -9.26 14.08
C HIS A 645 -12.85 -9.15 15.26
N THR A 646 -13.55 -8.03 15.42
CA THR A 646 -14.48 -7.81 16.53
C THR A 646 -15.67 -8.76 16.44
N ALA A 647 -16.17 -9.02 15.23
CA ALA A 647 -17.15 -10.06 14.96
C ALA A 647 -16.69 -11.41 15.53
N GLN A 648 -15.44 -11.84 15.30
CA GLN A 648 -14.97 -13.11 15.89
C GLN A 648 -15.02 -13.13 17.43
N THR A 649 -15.03 -11.97 18.09
CA THR A 649 -15.11 -11.81 19.54
C THR A 649 -16.56 -11.76 20.06
N ASP A 650 -17.43 -10.98 19.43
CA ASP A 650 -18.85 -10.80 19.84
C ASP A 650 -19.72 -12.03 19.58
N LEU A 651 -19.25 -12.94 18.73
CA LEU A 651 -20.01 -14.09 18.25
C LEU A 651 -20.04 -15.27 19.25
N ALA A 652 -19.55 -15.03 20.46
CA ALA A 652 -19.92 -15.79 21.65
C ALA A 652 -21.34 -15.45 22.17
N MET A 653 -22.00 -14.38 21.68
CA MET A 653 -23.32 -13.92 22.17
C MET A 653 -24.53 -14.34 21.30
N VAL A 654 -24.35 -15.04 20.17
CA VAL A 654 -25.49 -15.51 19.35
C VAL A 654 -26.29 -16.55 20.14
N PRO A 655 -27.62 -16.38 20.31
CA PRO A 655 -28.42 -17.29 21.12
C PRO A 655 -28.48 -18.69 20.49
N VAL A 656 -28.52 -19.70 21.35
CA VAL A 656 -28.84 -21.08 20.94
C VAL A 656 -30.25 -21.09 20.35
N ILE A 657 -30.46 -21.91 19.31
CA ILE A 657 -31.76 -22.03 18.64
C ILE A 657 -32.90 -22.30 19.62
N ASP A 658 -33.95 -21.47 19.55
CA ASP A 658 -35.16 -21.62 20.36
C ASP A 658 -36.32 -22.17 19.50
N MET A 659 -36.62 -23.45 19.71
CA MET A 659 -37.71 -24.13 19.00
C MET A 659 -39.08 -23.55 19.32
N GLY A 660 -39.28 -22.96 20.50
CA GLY A 660 -40.54 -22.33 20.90
C GLY A 660 -40.87 -21.09 20.06
N ARG A 661 -39.84 -20.38 19.57
CA ARG A 661 -39.99 -19.22 18.67
C ARG A 661 -40.03 -19.63 17.20
N LEU A 662 -39.26 -20.64 16.82
CA LEU A 662 -39.15 -21.09 15.42
C LEU A 662 -40.39 -21.86 14.96
N LEU A 663 -40.91 -22.79 15.76
CA LEU A 663 -42.01 -23.68 15.36
C LEU A 663 -43.31 -22.96 15.00
N PRO A 664 -43.77 -21.94 15.75
CA PRO A 664 -44.94 -21.17 15.35
C PRO A 664 -44.74 -20.49 13.99
N ARG A 665 -43.60 -19.84 13.75
CA ARG A 665 -43.33 -19.17 12.46
C ARG A 665 -43.28 -20.17 11.31
N TYR A 666 -42.67 -21.33 11.54
CA TYR A 666 -42.67 -22.43 10.58
C TYR A 666 -44.11 -22.85 10.25
N LYS A 667 -44.95 -23.14 11.26
CA LYS A 667 -46.35 -23.58 11.07
C LYS A 667 -47.19 -22.56 10.29
N HIS A 668 -47.11 -21.27 10.62
CA HIS A 668 -47.95 -20.22 10.03
C HIS A 668 -47.54 -19.83 8.59
N SER A 669 -46.34 -20.22 8.13
CA SER A 669 -45.89 -19.91 6.77
C SER A 669 -46.64 -20.74 5.72
N SER A 670 -47.23 -20.09 4.71
CA SER A 670 -47.99 -20.72 3.63
C SER A 670 -47.11 -21.42 2.59
N LYS A 671 -45.93 -20.85 2.32
CA LYS A 671 -44.84 -21.45 1.55
C LYS A 671 -43.51 -21.30 2.29
N ARG A 672 -42.64 -22.30 2.22
CA ARG A 672 -41.40 -22.37 2.99
C ARG A 672 -40.22 -22.76 2.11
N LEU A 673 -39.17 -21.94 2.11
CA LEU A 673 -37.90 -22.25 1.46
C LEU A 673 -36.91 -22.77 2.51
N LEU A 674 -36.46 -24.01 2.34
CA LEU A 674 -35.52 -24.68 3.24
C LEU A 674 -34.15 -24.80 2.56
N LEU A 675 -33.14 -24.11 3.09
CA LEU A 675 -31.77 -24.15 2.58
C LEU A 675 -30.88 -24.88 3.59
N LEU A 676 -30.47 -26.10 3.31
CA LEU A 676 -29.74 -26.93 4.27
C LEU A 676 -28.34 -27.28 3.75
N ASP A 677 -27.30 -26.98 4.52
CA ASP A 677 -25.97 -27.50 4.26
C ASP A 677 -25.92 -29.02 4.46
N PHE A 678 -25.39 -29.73 3.47
CA PHE A 678 -25.19 -31.17 3.58
C PHE A 678 -23.98 -31.50 4.44
N GLU A 679 -22.79 -31.07 4.00
CA GLU A 679 -21.54 -31.32 4.71
C GLU A 679 -21.39 -30.39 5.92
N GLY A 680 -21.14 -30.95 7.10
CA GLY A 680 -20.93 -30.20 8.33
C GLY A 680 -22.20 -29.77 9.06
N ALA A 681 -23.40 -30.10 8.55
CA ALA A 681 -24.67 -29.88 9.22
C ALA A 681 -25.54 -31.15 9.23
N ILE A 682 -26.01 -31.62 8.07
CA ILE A 682 -26.78 -32.87 7.99
C ILE A 682 -25.87 -34.10 8.06
N TRP A 683 -24.68 -34.00 7.47
CA TRP A 683 -23.72 -35.09 7.36
C TRP A 683 -22.34 -34.66 7.85
N ILE A 684 -21.79 -35.42 8.80
CA ILE A 684 -20.42 -35.27 9.27
C ILE A 684 -19.56 -36.31 8.52
N ARG A 685 -18.73 -35.82 7.60
CA ARG A 685 -17.83 -36.66 6.80
C ARG A 685 -16.64 -37.11 7.65
N ASP A 686 -16.26 -38.38 7.55
CA ASP A 686 -14.98 -38.83 8.09
C ASP A 686 -13.84 -38.22 7.24
N MET A 687 -13.04 -37.38 7.88
CA MET A 687 -11.95 -36.64 7.26
C MET A 687 -10.64 -37.43 7.26
N SER A 688 -10.65 -38.65 7.80
CA SER A 688 -9.53 -39.59 7.68
C SER A 688 -9.33 -39.99 6.22
N ARG A 689 -8.09 -40.37 5.86
CA ARG A 689 -7.79 -40.85 4.50
C ARG A 689 -8.67 -42.06 4.11
N ALA A 690 -8.94 -42.95 5.06
CA ALA A 690 -9.82 -44.10 4.84
C ALA A 690 -11.27 -43.67 4.58
N GLY A 691 -11.80 -42.74 5.37
CA GLY A 691 -13.17 -42.22 5.21
C GLY A 691 -13.37 -41.41 3.93
N LEU A 692 -12.34 -40.72 3.45
CA LEU A 692 -12.39 -39.95 2.21
C LEU A 692 -12.32 -40.84 0.96
N LEU A 693 -11.65 -41.99 1.05
CA LEU A 693 -11.53 -42.98 -0.04
C LEU A 693 -12.64 -44.04 -0.03
N ALA A 694 -13.36 -44.20 1.09
CA ALA A 694 -14.43 -45.17 1.20
C ALA A 694 -15.64 -44.81 0.30
N PRO A 695 -16.27 -45.79 -0.37
CA PRO A 695 -17.50 -45.56 -1.12
C PRO A 695 -18.61 -45.14 -0.15
N PHE A 696 -19.18 -43.95 -0.39
CA PHE A 696 -20.19 -43.40 0.51
C PHE A 696 -21.60 -43.91 0.19
N GLU A 697 -22.33 -44.22 1.25
CA GLU A 697 -23.77 -44.48 1.25
C GLU A 697 -24.48 -43.48 2.18
N PRO A 698 -25.48 -42.73 1.68
CA PRO A 698 -26.25 -41.82 2.52
C PRO A 698 -26.97 -42.61 3.62
N GLN A 699 -26.87 -42.14 4.86
CA GLN A 699 -27.57 -42.79 5.98
C GLN A 699 -29.08 -42.82 5.72
N LYS A 700 -29.70 -43.99 5.95
CA LYS A 700 -31.15 -44.19 5.71
C LYS A 700 -32.01 -43.16 6.46
N ARG A 701 -31.61 -42.79 7.68
CA ARG A 701 -32.28 -41.76 8.49
C ARG A 701 -32.29 -40.38 7.82
N THR A 702 -31.18 -40.00 7.18
CA THR A 702 -31.06 -38.73 6.46
C THR A 702 -31.94 -38.71 5.22
N LEU A 703 -31.96 -39.79 4.45
CA LEU A 703 -32.83 -39.90 3.26
C LEU A 703 -34.31 -39.85 3.64
N ALA A 704 -34.72 -40.54 4.71
CA ALA A 704 -36.09 -40.51 5.20
C ALA A 704 -36.53 -39.09 5.61
N LEU A 705 -35.62 -38.33 6.26
CA LEU A 705 -35.88 -36.94 6.66
C LEU A 705 -36.02 -36.02 5.44
N LEU A 706 -35.09 -36.09 4.49
CA LEU A 706 -35.14 -35.27 3.26
C LEU A 706 -36.41 -35.58 2.44
N LYS A 707 -36.79 -36.87 2.36
CA LYS A 707 -38.03 -37.28 1.70
C LYS A 707 -39.26 -36.68 2.38
N ARG A 708 -39.34 -36.73 3.72
CA ARG A 708 -40.45 -36.14 4.46
C ARG A 708 -40.57 -34.62 4.24
N PHE A 709 -39.45 -33.89 4.15
CA PHE A 709 -39.50 -32.47 3.82
C PHE A 709 -39.93 -32.22 2.37
N ALA A 710 -39.50 -33.06 1.43
CA ALA A 710 -39.85 -32.95 0.01
C ALA A 710 -41.32 -33.32 -0.27
N ASP A 711 -41.92 -34.21 0.54
CA ASP A 711 -43.30 -34.67 0.41
C ASP A 711 -44.34 -33.61 0.88
N ASP A 712 -43.97 -32.66 1.75
CA ASP A 712 -44.86 -31.53 2.12
C ASP A 712 -44.90 -30.50 0.97
N PRO A 713 -46.06 -30.26 0.33
CA PRO A 713 -46.18 -29.37 -0.82
C PRO A 713 -45.93 -27.89 -0.47
N ARG A 714 -45.94 -27.50 0.81
CA ARG A 714 -45.58 -26.15 1.26
C ARG A 714 -44.07 -25.93 1.28
N ASN A 715 -43.27 -27.00 1.23
CA ASN A 715 -41.83 -26.93 1.34
C ASN A 715 -41.13 -26.92 -0.03
N GLU A 716 -40.16 -26.04 -0.15
CA GLU A 716 -39.19 -26.00 -1.22
C GLU A 716 -37.81 -26.28 -0.62
N LEU A 717 -37.31 -27.50 -0.81
CA LEU A 717 -36.09 -27.99 -0.19
C LEU A 717 -34.90 -27.87 -1.14
N TRP A 718 -33.83 -27.22 -0.68
CA TRP A 718 -32.55 -27.12 -1.36
C TRP A 718 -31.40 -27.59 -0.46
N LEU A 719 -30.59 -28.48 -1.00
CA LEU A 719 -29.40 -29.01 -0.35
C LEU A 719 -28.14 -28.31 -0.87
N LEU A 720 -27.37 -27.69 0.02
CA LEU A 720 -26.13 -26.99 -0.31
C LEU A 720 -24.92 -27.87 0.00
N SER A 721 -24.09 -28.17 -0.99
CA SER A 721 -22.94 -29.05 -0.83
C SER A 721 -21.67 -28.52 -1.48
N GLY A 722 -20.52 -28.90 -0.92
CA GLY A 722 -19.22 -28.72 -1.52
C GLY A 722 -18.75 -29.95 -2.32
N LEU A 723 -19.48 -31.06 -2.31
CA LEU A 723 -19.12 -32.29 -3.02
C LEU A 723 -19.20 -32.13 -4.55
N PRO A 724 -18.51 -33.00 -5.32
CA PRO A 724 -18.69 -33.07 -6.77
C PRO A 724 -20.10 -33.52 -7.16
N VAL A 725 -20.50 -33.22 -8.39
CA VAL A 725 -21.79 -33.59 -8.98
C VAL A 725 -21.97 -35.12 -8.94
N LYS A 726 -20.95 -35.84 -9.42
CA LYS A 726 -20.94 -37.30 -9.47
C LYS A 726 -20.74 -37.93 -8.10
N GLY A 727 -21.49 -39.00 -7.83
CA GLY A 727 -21.34 -39.84 -6.65
C GLY A 727 -22.47 -39.66 -5.65
N VAL A 728 -22.19 -39.02 -4.52
CA VAL A 728 -23.14 -38.93 -3.39
C VAL A 728 -24.39 -38.12 -3.73
N LEU A 729 -24.21 -36.97 -4.38
CA LEU A 729 -25.31 -36.07 -4.70
C LEU A 729 -26.26 -36.66 -5.74
N ASP A 730 -25.75 -37.42 -6.72
CA ASP A 730 -26.59 -38.15 -7.67
C ASP A 730 -27.44 -39.24 -6.99
N LYS A 731 -26.88 -39.99 -6.04
CA LYS A 731 -27.64 -40.98 -5.25
C LYS A 731 -28.76 -40.31 -4.43
N ILE A 732 -28.48 -39.15 -3.83
CA ILE A 732 -29.48 -38.39 -3.06
C ILE A 732 -30.57 -37.87 -4.00
N ALA A 733 -30.20 -37.31 -5.14
CA ALA A 733 -31.15 -36.82 -6.13
C ALA A 733 -32.05 -37.94 -6.69
N ALA A 734 -31.50 -39.14 -6.88
CA ALA A 734 -32.28 -40.30 -7.32
C ALA A 734 -33.23 -40.82 -6.22
N ALA A 735 -32.81 -40.77 -4.95
CA ALA A 735 -33.61 -41.21 -3.81
C ALA A 735 -34.72 -40.20 -3.41
N VAL A 736 -34.49 -38.90 -3.65
CA VAL A 736 -35.41 -37.81 -3.30
C VAL A 736 -35.51 -36.82 -4.47
N PRO A 737 -36.31 -37.08 -5.51
CA PRO A 737 -36.34 -36.24 -6.71
C PRO A 737 -36.90 -34.82 -6.50
N GLY A 738 -37.71 -34.63 -5.45
CA GLY A 738 -38.29 -33.33 -5.09
C GLY A 738 -37.31 -32.31 -4.49
N VAL A 739 -36.03 -32.68 -4.31
CA VAL A 739 -34.97 -31.83 -3.73
C VAL A 739 -34.16 -31.11 -4.81
N GLY A 740 -33.95 -29.80 -4.63
CA GLY A 740 -32.96 -29.06 -5.41
C GLY A 740 -31.57 -29.23 -4.80
N ILE A 741 -30.50 -29.32 -5.61
CA ILE A 741 -29.14 -29.56 -5.11
C ILE A 741 -28.18 -28.50 -5.65
N VAL A 742 -27.34 -27.95 -4.77
CA VAL A 742 -26.19 -27.13 -5.15
C VAL A 742 -24.92 -27.92 -4.89
N SER A 743 -24.08 -28.07 -5.91
CA SER A 743 -22.84 -28.84 -5.91
C SER A 743 -21.62 -27.92 -6.07
N GLU A 744 -20.45 -28.40 -5.63
CA GLU A 744 -19.16 -27.71 -5.68
C GLU A 744 -19.22 -26.24 -5.21
N ASN A 745 -19.93 -26.00 -4.10
CA ASN A 745 -20.10 -24.66 -3.52
C ASN A 745 -20.70 -23.62 -4.48
N GLY A 746 -21.59 -24.03 -5.38
CA GLY A 746 -22.33 -23.14 -6.26
C GLY A 746 -21.98 -23.24 -7.75
N CYS A 747 -21.04 -24.11 -8.13
CA CYS A 747 -20.67 -24.29 -9.55
C CYS A 747 -21.77 -25.00 -10.35
N PHE A 748 -22.55 -25.86 -9.71
CA PHE A 748 -23.63 -26.59 -10.37
C PHE A 748 -24.91 -26.56 -9.52
N ILE A 749 -26.05 -26.44 -10.19
CA ILE A 749 -27.37 -26.42 -9.58
C ILE A 749 -28.22 -27.50 -10.25
N LYS A 750 -28.67 -28.50 -9.51
CA LYS A 750 -29.70 -29.44 -9.96
C LYS A 750 -31.07 -28.87 -9.62
N THR A 751 -31.89 -28.65 -10.63
CA THR A 751 -33.29 -28.24 -10.43
C THR A 751 -34.09 -29.37 -9.79
N ARG A 752 -35.14 -29.00 -9.06
CA ARG A 752 -36.08 -29.98 -8.50
C ARG A 752 -36.94 -30.59 -9.61
N GLU A 753 -37.29 -31.86 -9.47
CA GLU A 753 -38.28 -32.46 -10.35
C GLU A 753 -39.67 -31.94 -9.96
N THR A 754 -40.40 -31.42 -10.94
CA THR A 754 -41.83 -31.09 -10.78
C THR A 754 -42.64 -31.93 -11.75
N ASN A 755 -43.94 -32.08 -11.51
CA ASN A 755 -44.85 -32.86 -12.39
C ASN A 755 -44.82 -32.43 -13.87
N LYS A 756 -44.19 -31.30 -14.22
CA LYS A 756 -44.11 -30.74 -15.58
C LYS A 756 -42.68 -30.63 -16.13
N THR A 757 -41.63 -30.74 -15.31
CA THR A 757 -40.23 -30.52 -15.73
C THR A 757 -39.27 -31.51 -15.07
N PRO A 758 -38.47 -32.27 -15.84
CA PRO A 758 -37.47 -33.17 -15.27
C PRO A 758 -36.33 -32.37 -14.61
N ALA A 759 -35.71 -32.97 -13.59
CA ALA A 759 -34.55 -32.39 -12.92
C ALA A 759 -33.35 -32.31 -13.88
N THR A 760 -32.76 -31.12 -14.02
CA THR A 760 -31.60 -30.87 -14.89
C THR A 760 -30.47 -30.21 -14.13
N TRP A 761 -29.23 -30.55 -14.48
CA TRP A 761 -28.04 -29.90 -13.96
C TRP A 761 -27.73 -28.64 -14.77
N ILE A 762 -27.72 -27.50 -14.10
CA ILE A 762 -27.33 -26.19 -14.63
C ILE A 762 -25.88 -25.94 -14.22
N ASN A 763 -25.03 -25.70 -15.22
CA ASN A 763 -23.62 -25.36 -15.01
C ASN A 763 -23.46 -23.84 -14.92
N MET A 764 -23.21 -23.33 -13.72
CA MET A 764 -23.00 -21.90 -13.46
C MET A 764 -21.64 -21.40 -13.93
N VAL A 765 -20.73 -22.32 -14.26
CA VAL A 765 -19.35 -22.06 -14.69
C VAL A 765 -19.10 -22.48 -16.15
N ALA A 766 -20.16 -22.66 -16.95
CA ALA A 766 -20.04 -23.10 -18.35
C ALA A 766 -19.15 -22.18 -19.21
N ASN A 767 -19.17 -20.87 -18.93
CA ASN A 767 -18.38 -19.87 -19.65
C ASN A 767 -16.97 -19.68 -19.10
N MET A 768 -16.55 -20.47 -18.10
CA MET A 768 -15.26 -20.30 -17.46
C MET A 768 -14.21 -21.22 -18.07
N ASN A 769 -12.99 -20.71 -18.20
CA ASN A 769 -11.87 -21.46 -18.73
C ASN A 769 -11.31 -22.39 -17.63
N PHE A 770 -11.23 -23.70 -17.88
CA PHE A 770 -10.67 -24.70 -16.95
C PHE A 770 -9.21 -25.08 -17.21
N THR A 771 -8.51 -24.44 -18.15
CA THR A 771 -7.08 -24.72 -18.44
C THR A 771 -6.16 -24.45 -17.27
N TRP A 772 -6.60 -23.71 -16.24
CA TRP A 772 -5.85 -23.49 -15.01
C TRP A 772 -5.68 -24.73 -14.14
N LYS A 773 -6.57 -25.74 -14.29
CA LYS A 773 -6.56 -26.94 -13.44
C LYS A 773 -5.27 -27.74 -13.58
N GLY A 774 -4.78 -27.96 -14.81
CA GLY A 774 -3.54 -28.69 -15.07
C GLY A 774 -2.34 -28.10 -14.32
N PRO A 775 -1.98 -26.82 -14.57
CA PRO A 775 -0.92 -26.14 -13.83
C PRO A 775 -1.16 -26.09 -12.31
N CYS A 776 -2.41 -25.98 -11.86
CA CYS A 776 -2.73 -26.00 -10.43
C CYS A 776 -2.43 -27.37 -9.79
N VAL A 777 -2.79 -28.46 -10.45
CA VAL A 777 -2.48 -29.83 -9.99
C VAL A 777 -0.96 -30.06 -9.97
N GLU A 778 -0.21 -29.58 -10.96
CA GLU A 778 1.26 -29.66 -10.96
C GLU A 778 1.87 -28.96 -9.74
N ILE A 779 1.42 -27.73 -9.43
CA ILE A 779 1.85 -27.01 -8.23
C ILE A 779 1.52 -27.81 -6.97
N LEU A 780 0.29 -28.34 -6.87
CA LEU A 780 -0.13 -29.08 -5.68
C LEU A 780 0.58 -30.42 -5.53
N ASN A 781 0.94 -31.10 -6.62
CA ASN A 781 1.71 -32.34 -6.58
C ASN A 781 3.11 -32.10 -6.00
N TYR A 782 3.77 -31.00 -6.37
CA TYR A 782 5.05 -30.59 -5.78
C TYR A 782 4.99 -30.45 -4.25
N PHE A 783 3.90 -29.86 -3.71
CA PHE A 783 3.70 -29.74 -2.26
C PHE A 783 3.24 -31.05 -1.62
N THR A 784 2.51 -31.89 -2.36
CA THR A 784 2.02 -33.20 -1.90
C THR A 784 3.18 -34.14 -1.60
N GLU A 785 4.19 -34.18 -2.47
CA GLU A 785 5.42 -34.96 -2.28
C GLU A 785 6.20 -34.57 -1.02
N ARG A 786 6.08 -33.30 -0.59
CA ARG A 786 6.79 -32.73 0.57
C ARG A 786 5.97 -32.73 1.86
N THR A 787 4.69 -33.10 1.78
CA THR A 787 3.75 -33.04 2.90
C THR A 787 3.15 -34.43 3.14
N PRO A 788 3.70 -35.22 4.08
CA PRO A 788 3.23 -36.58 4.34
C PRO A 788 1.73 -36.65 4.61
N GLY A 789 1.06 -37.64 4.01
CA GLY A 789 -0.38 -37.87 4.19
C GLY A 789 -1.30 -36.94 3.41
N SER A 790 -0.77 -35.89 2.78
CA SER A 790 -1.55 -34.99 1.93
C SER A 790 -1.95 -35.62 0.59
N PHE A 791 -2.97 -35.07 -0.06
CA PHE A 791 -3.38 -35.45 -1.41
C PHE A 791 -4.27 -34.39 -2.07
N VAL A 792 -4.34 -34.46 -3.41
CA VAL A 792 -5.19 -33.60 -4.24
C VAL A 792 -6.51 -34.33 -4.55
N GLU A 793 -7.62 -33.63 -4.36
CA GLU A 793 -8.96 -34.05 -4.76
C GLU A 793 -9.40 -33.15 -5.92
N GLU A 794 -9.25 -33.65 -7.15
CA GLU A 794 -9.70 -32.97 -8.36
C GLU A 794 -11.19 -33.21 -8.59
N ARG A 795 -11.94 -32.14 -8.84
CA ARG A 795 -13.39 -32.16 -9.10
C ARG A 795 -13.70 -31.55 -10.46
N GLU A 796 -14.97 -31.44 -10.84
CA GLU A 796 -15.34 -30.98 -12.19
C GLU A 796 -14.96 -29.51 -12.40
N ALA A 797 -15.32 -28.64 -11.46
CA ALA A 797 -15.07 -27.20 -11.54
C ALA A 797 -14.04 -26.67 -10.53
N SER A 798 -13.68 -27.47 -9.52
CA SER A 798 -12.83 -27.06 -8.41
C SER A 798 -11.75 -28.09 -8.05
N ILE A 799 -10.75 -27.66 -7.27
CA ILE A 799 -9.68 -28.51 -6.76
C ILE A 799 -9.56 -28.29 -5.26
N VAL A 800 -9.52 -29.37 -4.48
CA VAL A 800 -9.26 -29.32 -3.04
C VAL A 800 -7.91 -29.96 -2.76
N TRP A 801 -7.02 -29.24 -2.10
CA TRP A 801 -5.82 -29.85 -1.53
C TRP A 801 -6.04 -30.12 -0.06
N ARG A 802 -5.88 -31.38 0.34
CA ARG A 802 -5.99 -31.82 1.73
C ARG A 802 -4.58 -32.03 2.26
N PHE A 803 -4.13 -31.11 3.11
CA PHE A 803 -2.77 -31.12 3.63
C PHE A 803 -2.62 -31.87 4.96
N TRP A 804 -3.73 -32.17 5.64
CA TRP A 804 -3.71 -32.88 6.91
C TRP A 804 -4.92 -33.81 7.05
N THR A 805 -4.69 -35.05 7.49
CA THR A 805 -5.74 -36.05 7.75
C THR A 805 -5.73 -36.59 9.18
N GLY A 806 -4.81 -36.12 10.02
CA GLY A 806 -4.69 -36.52 11.43
C GLY A 806 -5.61 -35.71 12.36
N PRO A 807 -5.53 -35.95 13.69
CA PRO A 807 -6.23 -35.16 14.70
C PRO A 807 -5.95 -33.66 14.58
N THR A 808 -6.89 -32.82 15.02
CA THR A 808 -6.78 -31.36 14.97
C THR A 808 -5.98 -30.75 16.12
N ASP A 809 -5.21 -31.56 16.84
CA ASP A 809 -4.33 -31.09 17.90
C ASP A 809 -3.11 -30.39 17.29
N ASP A 810 -2.55 -29.41 17.99
CA ASP A 810 -1.39 -28.67 17.51
C ASP A 810 -0.13 -29.51 17.69
N CYS A 811 0.33 -30.15 16.61
CA CYS A 811 1.62 -30.82 16.52
C CYS A 811 2.55 -30.13 15.50
N PRO A 812 3.89 -30.29 15.62
CA PRO A 812 4.86 -29.69 14.70
C PRO A 812 4.60 -30.04 13.23
N ASP A 813 4.21 -31.29 12.94
CA ASP A 813 3.93 -31.76 11.59
C ASP A 813 2.70 -31.08 10.98
N ARG A 814 1.67 -30.83 11.78
CA ARG A 814 0.48 -30.08 11.34
C ARG A 814 0.83 -28.61 11.06
N GLN A 815 1.66 -28.00 11.90
CA GLN A 815 2.13 -26.64 11.67
C GLN A 815 2.99 -26.55 10.39
N TRP A 816 3.82 -27.56 10.12
CA TRP A 816 4.54 -27.69 8.85
C TRP A 816 3.57 -27.80 7.68
N ALA A 817 2.59 -28.69 7.73
CA ALA A 817 1.59 -28.87 6.67
C ALA A 817 0.78 -27.58 6.41
N ARG A 818 0.43 -26.82 7.44
CA ARG A 818 -0.21 -25.50 7.31
C ARG A 818 0.69 -24.47 6.62
N ARG A 819 1.99 -24.46 6.92
CA ARG A 819 2.96 -23.59 6.23
C ARG A 819 3.09 -23.97 4.76
N GLN A 820 3.19 -25.26 4.45
CA GLN A 820 3.19 -25.76 3.07
C GLN A 820 1.89 -25.37 2.35
N ALA A 821 0.75 -25.43 3.03
CA ALA A 821 -0.53 -24.98 2.47
C ALA A 821 -0.58 -23.49 2.19
N ALA A 822 -0.05 -22.65 3.07
CA ALA A 822 0.05 -21.21 2.82
C ALA A 822 0.97 -20.90 1.63
N GLU A 823 2.10 -21.58 1.52
CA GLU A 823 3.03 -21.42 0.39
C GLU A 823 2.39 -21.85 -0.93
N ALA A 824 1.70 -23.01 -0.95
CA ALA A 824 0.95 -23.47 -2.11
C ALA A 824 -0.14 -22.48 -2.53
N GLN A 825 -0.90 -21.93 -1.58
CA GLN A 825 -1.91 -20.92 -1.85
C GLN A 825 -1.33 -19.64 -2.43
N ASN A 826 -0.18 -19.17 -1.92
CA ASN A 826 0.51 -18.00 -2.49
C ASN A 826 1.00 -18.30 -3.91
N HIS A 827 1.59 -19.47 -4.16
CA HIS A 827 2.09 -19.83 -5.49
C HIS A 827 0.96 -19.92 -6.53
N ILE A 828 -0.18 -20.50 -6.15
CA ILE A 828 -1.38 -20.55 -6.99
C ILE A 828 -1.95 -19.15 -7.21
N PHE A 829 -2.04 -18.34 -6.15
CA PHE A 829 -2.57 -16.98 -6.26
C PHE A 829 -1.71 -16.10 -7.19
N ASP A 830 -0.39 -16.12 -7.01
CA ASP A 830 0.55 -15.30 -7.77
C ASP A 830 0.66 -15.78 -9.24
N SER A 831 0.58 -17.09 -9.50
CA SER A 831 0.78 -17.65 -10.86
C SER A 831 -0.51 -17.77 -11.68
N LEU A 832 -1.63 -18.09 -11.03
CA LEU A 832 -2.90 -18.45 -11.69
C LEU A 832 -4.06 -17.53 -11.28
N GLY A 833 -4.00 -16.95 -10.07
CA GLY A 833 -5.12 -16.25 -9.42
C GLY A 833 -5.72 -15.12 -10.25
N GLU A 834 -4.91 -14.13 -10.64
CA GLU A 834 -5.38 -12.98 -11.43
C GLU A 834 -5.70 -13.38 -12.87
N ARG A 835 -4.86 -14.19 -13.50
CA ARG A 835 -4.99 -14.58 -14.91
C ARG A 835 -6.31 -15.30 -15.22
N TYR A 836 -6.72 -16.18 -14.31
CA TYR A 836 -7.92 -17.01 -14.49
C TYR A 836 -9.08 -16.58 -13.58
N GLY A 837 -8.90 -15.53 -12.79
CA GLY A 837 -9.88 -15.09 -11.80
C GLY A 837 -10.24 -16.24 -10.86
N LEU A 838 -9.28 -16.74 -10.07
CA LEU A 838 -9.51 -17.83 -9.12
C LEU A 838 -9.70 -17.31 -7.71
N ARG A 839 -10.53 -18.02 -6.95
CA ARG A 839 -10.75 -17.81 -5.52
C ARG A 839 -10.19 -19.00 -4.75
N ILE A 840 -9.35 -18.70 -3.76
CA ILE A 840 -8.81 -19.66 -2.81
C ILE A 840 -9.55 -19.50 -1.48
N ILE A 841 -10.09 -20.60 -0.95
CA ILE A 841 -10.80 -20.64 0.33
C ILE A 841 -10.01 -21.53 1.30
N PRO A 842 -9.34 -20.94 2.32
CA PRO A 842 -8.61 -21.71 3.32
C PRO A 842 -9.59 -22.41 4.28
N GLY A 843 -9.31 -23.67 4.58
CA GLY A 843 -9.97 -24.50 5.59
C GLY A 843 -8.98 -24.98 6.65
N ALA A 844 -9.47 -25.69 7.67
CA ALA A 844 -8.64 -26.10 8.82
C ALA A 844 -7.54 -27.11 8.45
N ASN A 845 -7.85 -28.04 7.55
CA ASN A 845 -6.97 -29.14 7.13
C ASN A 845 -6.87 -29.26 5.59
N SER A 846 -7.47 -28.31 4.87
CA SER A 846 -7.51 -28.29 3.40
C SER A 846 -7.72 -26.86 2.91
N PHE A 847 -7.45 -26.59 1.64
CA PHE A 847 -7.96 -25.39 0.97
C PHE A 847 -8.60 -25.74 -0.37
N LEU A 848 -9.55 -24.92 -0.79
CA LEU A 848 -10.32 -25.09 -2.02
C LEU A 848 -9.92 -23.99 -3.02
N VAL A 849 -9.65 -24.40 -4.25
CA VAL A 849 -9.45 -23.52 -5.41
C VAL A 849 -10.65 -23.68 -6.34
N LEU A 850 -11.30 -22.57 -6.65
CA LEU A 850 -12.46 -22.52 -7.55
C LEU A 850 -12.44 -21.22 -8.36
N PRO A 851 -13.21 -21.11 -9.44
CA PRO A 851 -13.38 -19.85 -10.15
C PRO A 851 -14.00 -18.75 -9.28
N ASN A 852 -13.61 -17.51 -9.54
CA ASN A 852 -14.14 -16.33 -8.87
C ASN A 852 -15.59 -16.06 -9.33
N ASN A 853 -16.37 -15.32 -8.52
CA ASN A 853 -17.79 -15.02 -8.74
C ASN A 853 -18.78 -16.18 -8.54
N VAL A 854 -18.31 -17.34 -8.07
CA VAL A 854 -19.18 -18.45 -7.68
C VAL A 854 -19.09 -18.73 -6.19
N SER A 855 -20.25 -18.86 -5.54
CA SER A 855 -20.38 -19.29 -4.15
C SER A 855 -21.79 -19.84 -3.90
N ARG A 856 -22.00 -20.47 -2.73
CA ARG A 856 -23.33 -20.90 -2.30
C ARG A 856 -24.32 -19.73 -2.30
N SER A 857 -23.86 -18.54 -1.90
CA SER A 857 -24.66 -17.31 -1.95
C SER A 857 -25.04 -16.83 -3.35
N THR A 858 -24.20 -17.05 -4.38
CA THR A 858 -24.57 -16.69 -5.76
C THR A 858 -25.52 -17.72 -6.35
N ALA A 859 -25.33 -19.00 -6.03
CA ALA A 859 -26.25 -20.07 -6.41
C ALA A 859 -27.64 -19.87 -5.78
N VAL A 860 -27.73 -19.57 -4.48
CA VAL A 860 -29.00 -19.23 -3.81
C VAL A 860 -29.61 -17.96 -4.41
N GLY A 861 -28.79 -16.96 -4.77
CA GLY A 861 -29.28 -15.78 -5.49
C GLY A 861 -29.90 -16.12 -6.85
N ALA A 862 -29.29 -17.04 -7.61
CA ALA A 862 -29.84 -17.52 -8.88
C ALA A 862 -31.14 -18.32 -8.68
N ILE A 863 -31.20 -19.14 -7.62
CA ILE A 863 -32.41 -19.87 -7.22
C ILE A 863 -33.55 -18.89 -6.94
N LEU A 864 -33.30 -17.82 -6.17
CA LEU A 864 -34.29 -16.82 -5.77
C LEU A 864 -34.67 -15.80 -6.86
N HIS A 865 -33.94 -15.72 -7.96
CA HIS A 865 -34.17 -14.73 -9.01
C HIS A 865 -35.56 -14.92 -9.68
N PRO A 866 -36.26 -13.85 -10.09
CA PRO A 866 -37.47 -13.97 -10.91
C PRO A 866 -37.20 -14.74 -12.21
N GLY A 867 -37.87 -15.87 -12.44
CA GLY A 867 -37.57 -16.78 -13.56
C GLY A 867 -36.42 -17.77 -13.30
N GLY A 868 -35.86 -17.79 -12.09
CA GLY A 868 -34.86 -18.76 -11.63
C GLY A 868 -35.46 -20.15 -11.39
N PRO A 869 -34.64 -21.17 -11.09
CA PRO A 869 -35.09 -22.54 -10.94
C PRO A 869 -36.03 -22.79 -9.74
N ALA A 870 -36.15 -21.85 -8.79
CA ALA A 870 -37.22 -21.88 -7.78
C ALA A 870 -38.58 -21.41 -8.34
N GLN A 871 -38.58 -20.60 -9.41
CA GLN A 871 -39.74 -19.88 -9.91
C GLN A 871 -39.82 -19.86 -11.45
N SER A 872 -40.35 -20.92 -12.10
CA SER A 872 -40.96 -20.78 -13.43
C SER A 872 -41.98 -21.91 -13.77
N PRO A 873 -43.04 -21.68 -14.60
CA PRO A 873 -43.45 -20.42 -15.25
C PRO A 873 -44.91 -19.94 -15.02
N ARG A 874 -45.08 -18.60 -15.21
CA ARG A 874 -46.26 -17.74 -15.46
C ARG A 874 -47.04 -17.14 -14.27
N SER A 875 -46.67 -15.92 -13.90
CA SER A 875 -47.61 -14.78 -13.86
C SER A 875 -46.94 -13.60 -14.56
N GLY A 876 -47.65 -12.96 -15.49
CA GLY A 876 -47.18 -11.77 -16.18
C GLY A 876 -47.23 -10.54 -15.27
N LEU A 877 -46.45 -9.52 -15.65
CA LEU A 877 -46.42 -8.15 -15.14
C LEU A 877 -45.87 -7.97 -13.70
N ALA A 878 -44.58 -7.66 -13.60
CA ALA A 878 -44.10 -6.34 -13.11
C ALA A 878 -42.56 -6.35 -13.03
N LEU A 879 -41.94 -5.52 -13.87
CA LEU A 879 -40.55 -5.10 -13.77
C LEU A 879 -40.46 -3.90 -12.82
N SER A 880 -39.56 -3.94 -11.84
CA SER A 880 -38.72 -2.79 -11.51
C SER A 880 -37.63 -3.22 -10.53
N LEU A 881 -36.39 -3.30 -11.02
CA LEU A 881 -35.16 -3.02 -10.26
C LEU A 881 -33.98 -2.95 -11.24
N SER A 882 -33.94 -1.89 -12.06
CA SER A 882 -32.68 -1.37 -12.61
C SER A 882 -32.82 0.08 -13.10
N SER A 883 -31.88 0.90 -12.64
CA SER A 883 -31.51 2.29 -12.99
C SER A 883 -31.80 2.81 -14.41
N ARG A 884 -32.39 4.01 -14.51
CA ARG A 884 -31.89 5.28 -15.14
C ARG A 884 -33.06 6.20 -15.52
N GLY A 885 -32.88 7.51 -15.34
CA GLY A 885 -33.91 8.52 -15.54
C GLY A 885 -34.21 8.90 -16.99
N VAL A 886 -35.29 9.70 -17.12
CA VAL A 886 -35.61 10.78 -18.08
C VAL A 886 -37.08 10.68 -18.57
N ARG A 887 -37.80 11.79 -18.34
CA ARG A 887 -39.03 12.31 -18.99
C ARG A 887 -40.39 11.63 -18.73
N GLY A 888 -41.19 12.32 -17.91
CA GLY A 888 -42.40 13.06 -18.31
C GLY A 888 -43.49 12.32 -19.09
N GLY A 889 -44.65 12.18 -18.47
CA GLY A 889 -45.93 11.84 -19.11
C GLY A 889 -46.98 11.52 -18.06
N HIS A 890 -47.94 12.42 -17.88
CA HIS A 890 -49.22 12.17 -17.20
C HIS A 890 -49.96 11.05 -17.94
N GLU A 891 -50.56 10.10 -17.20
CA GLU A 891 -51.85 9.48 -17.56
C GLU A 891 -52.33 8.57 -16.41
N ASP A 892 -53.45 9.01 -15.83
CA ASP A 892 -54.61 8.32 -15.23
C ASP A 892 -54.42 7.08 -14.34
N VAL A 893 -54.87 7.28 -13.09
CA VAL A 893 -55.08 6.28 -12.05
C VAL A 893 -56.50 5.74 -12.21
N ASP A 894 -56.62 4.47 -12.61
CA ASP A 894 -57.83 3.68 -12.37
C ASP A 894 -57.57 2.77 -11.15
N GLU A 895 -58.34 3.04 -10.11
CA GLU A 895 -58.51 2.20 -8.93
C GLU A 895 -59.22 0.90 -9.35
N ASP A 896 -58.56 -0.26 -9.23
CA ASP A 896 -59.25 -1.55 -9.20
C ASP A 896 -58.82 -2.33 -7.95
N ASP A 897 -59.76 -2.40 -7.02
CA ASP A 897 -59.74 -3.19 -5.79
C ASP A 897 -59.74 -4.68 -6.13
N GLY A 898 -58.56 -5.29 -6.15
CA GLY A 898 -58.38 -6.73 -6.36
C GLY A 898 -57.52 -7.34 -5.27
N ALA A 899 -58.15 -7.88 -4.23
CA ALA A 899 -57.53 -8.63 -3.15
C ALA A 899 -56.66 -9.81 -3.67
N SER A 900 -55.34 -9.62 -3.75
CA SER A 900 -54.37 -10.71 -3.83
C SER A 900 -53.67 -10.85 -2.48
N GLY A 901 -54.06 -11.88 -1.72
CA GLY A 901 -53.46 -12.19 -0.42
C GLY A 901 -51.94 -12.33 -0.51
N ASP A 902 -51.25 -11.57 0.31
CA ASP A 902 -49.78 -11.57 0.45
C ASP A 902 -49.32 -12.96 0.94
N GLU A 903 -48.89 -13.84 0.03
CA GLU A 903 -48.36 -15.17 0.36
C GLU A 903 -47.07 -15.03 1.17
N THR A 904 -47.17 -15.14 2.51
CA THR A 904 -46.03 -15.02 3.41
C THR A 904 -45.06 -16.20 3.24
N ARG A 905 -43.99 -16.00 2.47
CA ARG A 905 -42.94 -17.00 2.23
C ARG A 905 -41.91 -16.98 3.37
N GLY A 906 -41.88 -18.04 4.18
CA GLY A 906 -40.86 -18.23 5.21
C GLY A 906 -39.56 -18.78 4.63
N VAL A 907 -38.41 -18.30 5.08
CA VAL A 907 -37.08 -18.84 4.70
C VAL A 907 -36.42 -19.43 5.93
N PHE A 908 -35.99 -20.69 5.86
CA PHE A 908 -35.22 -21.34 6.92
C PHE A 908 -33.90 -21.84 6.35
N ALA A 909 -32.78 -21.38 6.89
CA ALA A 909 -31.45 -21.71 6.40
C ALA A 909 -30.54 -22.23 7.51
N VAL A 910 -29.95 -23.40 7.30
CA VAL A 910 -28.93 -23.98 8.17
C VAL A 910 -27.64 -24.09 7.37
N SER A 911 -26.64 -23.27 7.67
CA SER A 911 -25.39 -23.26 6.90
C SER A 911 -24.17 -22.91 7.74
N GLY A 912 -23.00 -23.33 7.28
CA GLY A 912 -21.71 -22.82 7.76
C GLY A 912 -21.17 -21.63 6.93
N ASP A 913 -21.87 -21.22 5.86
CA ASP A 913 -21.46 -20.09 5.02
C ASP A 913 -22.04 -18.76 5.53
N GLU A 914 -21.22 -18.03 6.28
CA GLU A 914 -21.63 -16.77 6.91
C GLU A 914 -22.03 -15.68 5.92
N LYS A 915 -21.44 -15.66 4.72
CA LYS A 915 -21.84 -14.67 3.71
C LYS A 915 -23.23 -14.95 3.17
N LEU A 916 -23.61 -16.22 3.08
CA LEU A 916 -24.96 -16.62 2.72
C LEU A 916 -25.94 -16.22 3.81
N LEU A 917 -25.66 -16.56 5.07
CA LEU A 917 -26.55 -16.26 6.19
C LEU A 917 -26.78 -14.75 6.38
N ARG A 918 -25.72 -13.94 6.27
CA ARG A 918 -25.82 -12.47 6.31
C ARG A 918 -26.79 -11.94 5.24
N ARG A 919 -26.64 -12.40 3.99
CA ARG A 919 -27.51 -11.98 2.88
C ARG A 919 -28.96 -12.41 3.09
N LEU A 920 -29.17 -13.61 3.64
CA LEU A 920 -30.52 -14.10 3.93
C LEU A 920 -31.22 -13.33 5.05
N ASN A 921 -30.46 -12.79 6.01
CA ASN A 921 -31.02 -11.97 7.08
C ASN A 921 -31.59 -10.62 6.62
N GLU A 922 -31.32 -10.21 5.38
CA GLU A 922 -31.96 -9.05 4.74
C GLU A 922 -33.44 -9.34 4.38
N LEU A 923 -33.88 -10.60 4.44
CA LEU A 923 -35.27 -10.99 4.23
C LEU A 923 -36.05 -10.99 5.56
N ASP A 924 -37.21 -10.31 5.60
CA ASP A 924 -38.00 -10.11 6.82
C ASP A 924 -38.44 -11.42 7.52
N ASN A 925 -38.71 -12.46 6.72
CA ASN A 925 -39.18 -13.77 7.19
C ASN A 925 -38.10 -14.87 7.15
N ALA A 926 -36.82 -14.50 7.15
CA ALA A 926 -35.72 -15.47 7.23
C ALA A 926 -35.36 -15.85 8.67
N GLU A 927 -35.22 -17.15 8.91
CA GLU A 927 -34.67 -17.75 10.12
C GLU A 927 -33.36 -18.45 9.75
N THR A 928 -32.24 -17.85 10.16
CA THR A 928 -30.89 -18.33 9.83
C THR A 928 -30.23 -18.97 11.03
N VAL A 929 -29.64 -20.14 10.81
CA VAL A 929 -28.97 -20.95 11.82
C VAL A 929 -27.56 -21.25 11.35
N SER A 930 -26.56 -20.87 12.14
CA SER A 930 -25.17 -21.24 11.86
C SER A 930 -24.76 -22.50 12.60
N THR A 931 -24.10 -23.38 11.85
CA THR A 931 -23.42 -24.58 12.35
C THR A 931 -21.91 -24.38 12.47
N SER A 932 -21.43 -23.18 12.13
CA SER A 932 -20.02 -22.82 12.20
C SER A 932 -19.58 -22.59 13.65
N ARG A 933 -18.35 -23.02 13.96
CA ARG A 933 -17.67 -22.65 15.22
C ARG A 933 -16.96 -21.30 15.11
N LYS A 934 -16.93 -20.69 13.92
CA LYS A 934 -16.40 -19.35 13.67
C LYS A 934 -17.50 -18.32 13.96
N GLY A 935 -17.13 -17.05 13.95
CA GLY A 935 -18.10 -15.97 14.13
C GLY A 935 -19.21 -15.99 13.06
N THR A 936 -20.48 -15.84 13.48
CA THR A 936 -21.66 -15.88 12.61
C THR A 936 -22.64 -14.70 12.70
N ASP A 937 -23.13 -14.17 11.57
CA ASP A 937 -24.23 -13.19 11.60
C ASP A 937 -25.63 -13.85 11.69
N ALA A 938 -25.71 -15.17 11.89
CA ALA A 938 -26.98 -15.89 11.96
C ALA A 938 -27.81 -15.47 13.18
N LYS A 939 -29.14 -15.60 13.06
CA LYS A 939 -30.07 -15.35 14.17
C LYS A 939 -29.90 -16.37 15.30
N TRP A 940 -29.51 -17.59 14.95
CA TRP A 940 -29.38 -18.71 15.87
C TRP A 940 -28.07 -19.47 15.68
N LYS A 941 -27.62 -20.11 16.76
CA LYS A 941 -26.51 -21.06 16.75
C LYS A 941 -26.98 -22.47 17.08
N LEU A 942 -26.40 -23.45 16.39
CA LEU A 942 -26.67 -24.88 16.61
C LEU A 942 -25.40 -25.70 16.44
N ASP A 943 -25.09 -26.59 17.37
CA ASP A 943 -23.96 -27.51 17.17
C ASP A 943 -24.30 -28.49 16.03
N PRO A 944 -23.37 -28.75 15.09
CA PRO A 944 -23.55 -29.75 14.04
C PRO A 944 -24.15 -31.09 14.48
N LYS A 945 -23.86 -31.54 15.71
CA LYS A 945 -24.39 -32.81 16.25
C LYS A 945 -25.90 -32.77 16.49
N ASP A 946 -26.44 -31.59 16.80
CA ASP A 946 -27.84 -31.41 17.19
C ASP A 946 -28.75 -31.03 16.01
N VAL A 947 -28.16 -30.69 14.85
CA VAL A 947 -28.87 -30.33 13.61
C VAL A 947 -29.93 -31.37 13.23
N MET A 948 -29.57 -32.65 13.25
CA MET A 948 -30.49 -33.73 12.88
C MET A 948 -31.68 -33.85 13.85
N SER A 949 -31.50 -33.49 15.12
CA SER A 949 -32.58 -33.50 16.12
C SER A 949 -33.57 -32.38 15.83
N VAL A 950 -33.07 -31.16 15.63
CA VAL A 950 -33.88 -29.97 15.29
C VAL A 950 -34.66 -30.17 13.99
N LEU A 951 -33.99 -30.65 12.93
CA LEU A 951 -34.67 -30.91 11.66
C LEU A 951 -35.72 -32.01 11.79
N SER A 952 -35.51 -33.03 12.63
CA SER A 952 -36.52 -34.07 12.89
C SER A 952 -37.76 -33.51 13.58
N GLN A 953 -37.61 -32.53 14.48
CA GLN A 953 -38.74 -31.86 15.14
C GLN A 953 -39.53 -30.98 14.16
N LEU A 954 -38.84 -30.26 13.26
CA LEU A 954 -39.48 -29.49 12.19
C LEU A 954 -40.24 -30.38 11.21
N ALA A 955 -39.61 -31.48 10.77
CA ALA A 955 -40.27 -32.47 9.92
C ALA A 955 -41.44 -33.13 10.65
N GLY A 956 -41.31 -33.39 11.96
CA GLY A 956 -42.34 -33.93 12.85
C GLY A 956 -43.68 -33.19 12.81
N VAL A 957 -43.63 -31.91 12.48
CA VAL A 957 -44.75 -30.96 12.40
C VAL A 957 -45.27 -30.76 10.97
N ALA A 958 -44.46 -31.14 9.96
CA ALA A 958 -44.77 -31.02 8.54
C ALA A 958 -45.82 -32.05 8.09
#